data_AF-D9R6M0-F1
#
_entry.id   AF-D9R6M0-F1
#
_cell.length_a   1.000
_cell.length_b   1.000
_cell.length_c   1.000
_cell.angle_alpha   90.00
_cell.angle_beta   90.00
_cell.angle_gamma   90.00
#
_symmetry.space_group_name_H-M   'P 1'
#
loop_
_entity.id
_entity.type
_entity.pdbx_description
1 polymer ?
#
loop_
_entity_poly.entity_id
_entity_poly.type
_entity_poly.pdbx_seq_one_letter_code
_entity_poly.pdbx_strand_id
1 'polypeptide(L)'
;MITMDSNILKWIDNYEIDNSSKMSSSILFKDTLYCFCRYMGNLKYFYSKDGIHWTKSALGTYTDLTSTSIVFNDKLYFFHPGDVYGISSLWYTISPDGINWSQDKKIEQVEIIWKLAASVFNGRLYLFFNKYLSENELWYTSSSDGLNWEVPRIIKSNLTSPTTSLIFNNTMYCFYSNQTGFSCCYSTDGTNWAERQIKESSAQIKKAIIFNNILYLFYEKYTDNISKLFYITSKDGINWDSEEIISENFQYSFSFDMTVFQNRIYCFKDINTVLYCTTLETVERPFNVVENVDEYTLNNELDHLKDNIFAYFPLKNDCIDYSATKMETKSSPYVKYTPGRLQNGNAADFTADQSFIRIIMPQYYYVTDYAISCWINISRSMSKTIGTIIGDLLIDMNNGHLTLNFNYCDKDKVKKAIFQSKKSLSIDTWYHIIITYNHPTKKLVFYIDGEIDSVHDLSMILSDNMSIILPITETIGGNAFKGYISDVIIFTSYLNPLAAKFLLSFITDENYTNIIGKKRFALFTILIFALVAEVIVSVIMYSQLPDDPVIPPSTITPIDIIGISDLHGRLESTDDKPVTAVMAASIKKIYSENPNRSLVLGVGDLYTGTPLSLYNYGEIVMQAMNSIKMEATALGNHEFDWGLTNIINKRAGEQYYLCANLLTKSGETIQNIVPYKIVEKDGIKIAIIGAITQRLIELMPQVKNDYKVDKIAINVNNCAKLAKTNGANIVIAVIHEGTKDKLVGDLITTLTELENVDFVLGGHSHNEMIITPLSSVKRAFISEENGKSFIHLRILYDKKNKSIFDHNGYLFKNKYYDPSSQSDAEVKRIVSNGRQKPEVSKYYSPYLSNCITELLIPKHSPALESTAGDFVTDLIRTYDHQTIDFAFYNNGGLRDNIPTGNVCKANIYYLVPFNNYVMEGEITKDSIKIALEFAASFNHLDEIKKYGLQISGLKVKYDFSKPIGQRVIKLSDLNNYELKPNILYKVRIIDYLYYGGDNYNFNIINARQLSGDNICDIISDNIPSKINVQIDNRITFTNFSNL
;
A
#
# COMPACT_ATOMS: atom_id res chain seq x y z
N MET A 1 -56.94 12.52 -24.50
CA MET A 1 -56.13 11.31 -24.76
C MET A 1 -54.68 11.69 -24.55
N ILE A 2 -54.16 11.52 -23.34
CA ILE A 2 -52.70 11.51 -23.11
C ILE A 2 -52.36 10.03 -23.10
N THR A 3 -51.72 9.58 -24.16
CA THR A 3 -51.19 8.22 -24.30
C THR A 3 -50.19 7.97 -23.17
N MET A 4 -50.48 6.97 -22.33
CA MET A 4 -49.52 6.39 -21.40
C MET A 4 -48.40 5.75 -22.22
N ASP A 5 -47.18 6.24 -22.04
CA ASP A 5 -45.97 5.55 -22.44
C ASP A 5 -44.98 5.74 -21.28
N SER A 6 -45.10 4.92 -20.24
CA SER A 6 -44.23 5.06 -19.05
C SER A 6 -43.54 3.75 -18.69
N ASN A 7 -42.72 3.27 -19.63
CA ASN A 7 -41.67 2.27 -19.37
C ASN A 7 -40.45 2.86 -18.61
N ILE A 8 -40.55 4.09 -18.11
CA ILE A 8 -39.45 4.80 -17.45
C ILE A 8 -39.24 4.24 -16.03
N LEU A 9 -38.04 3.71 -15.78
CA LEU A 9 -37.60 3.30 -14.45
C LEU A 9 -37.28 4.53 -13.59
N LYS A 10 -37.71 4.54 -12.32
CA LYS A 10 -37.34 5.55 -11.31
C LYS A 10 -36.87 4.89 -10.01
N TRP A 11 -35.82 5.44 -9.39
CA TRP A 11 -35.34 5.00 -8.06
C TRP A 11 -36.36 5.33 -6.97
N ILE A 12 -36.55 4.39 -6.03
CA ILE A 12 -37.58 4.51 -4.99
C ILE A 12 -36.95 4.68 -3.60
N ASP A 13 -35.97 3.85 -3.24
CA ASP A 13 -35.30 3.91 -1.93
C ASP A 13 -33.80 3.60 -2.00
N ASN A 14 -33.09 4.01 -0.94
CA ASN A 14 -31.67 3.70 -0.70
C ASN A 14 -31.51 3.09 0.71
N TYR A 15 -30.81 1.97 0.84
CA TYR A 15 -30.45 1.39 2.14
C TYR A 15 -28.97 0.99 2.20
N GLU A 16 -28.36 1.11 3.38
CA GLU A 16 -26.98 0.71 3.60
C GLU A 16 -26.84 -0.73 4.11
N ILE A 17 -25.94 -1.53 3.50
CA ILE A 17 -25.73 -2.94 3.89
C ILE A 17 -24.47 -3.16 4.76
N ASP A 18 -23.37 -2.43 4.51
CA ASP A 18 -22.10 -2.51 5.26
C ASP A 18 -21.21 -1.30 4.89
N ASN A 19 -20.26 -0.89 5.74
CA ASN A 19 -19.35 0.24 5.52
C ASN A 19 -17.99 -0.12 4.90
N SER A 20 -17.83 -1.35 4.37
CA SER A 20 -16.48 -1.88 4.13
C SER A 20 -16.23 -2.77 2.89
N SER A 21 -17.24 -3.15 2.08
CA SER A 21 -17.07 -4.20 1.04
C SER A 21 -17.27 -3.76 -0.42
N LYS A 22 -16.46 -4.25 -1.37
CA LYS A 22 -16.65 -4.01 -2.83
C LYS A 22 -17.56 -5.07 -3.47
N MET A 23 -18.67 -4.67 -4.08
CA MET A 23 -19.62 -5.59 -4.73
C MET A 23 -19.03 -6.31 -5.96
N SER A 24 -19.49 -7.54 -6.22
CA SER A 24 -18.96 -8.39 -7.31
C SER A 24 -20.03 -9.03 -8.19
N SER A 25 -21.08 -9.62 -7.60
CA SER A 25 -22.15 -10.31 -8.33
C SER A 25 -23.40 -10.42 -7.46
N SER A 26 -24.57 -10.48 -8.07
CA SER A 26 -25.89 -10.64 -7.45
C SER A 26 -26.72 -11.64 -8.24
N ILE A 27 -27.58 -12.39 -7.55
CA ILE A 27 -28.42 -13.43 -8.17
C ILE A 27 -29.60 -13.83 -7.28
N LEU A 28 -30.67 -14.35 -7.89
CA LEU A 28 -31.80 -14.98 -7.20
C LEU A 28 -31.58 -16.50 -7.12
N PHE A 29 -31.67 -17.07 -5.92
CA PHE A 29 -31.65 -18.51 -5.70
C PHE A 29 -32.63 -18.90 -4.58
N LYS A 30 -33.54 -19.86 -4.85
CA LYS A 30 -34.55 -20.36 -3.89
C LYS A 30 -35.31 -19.23 -3.18
N ASP A 31 -35.90 -18.34 -3.97
CA ASP A 31 -36.66 -17.15 -3.54
C ASP A 31 -35.90 -16.19 -2.61
N THR A 32 -34.57 -16.28 -2.62
CA THR A 32 -33.68 -15.45 -1.82
C THR A 32 -32.74 -14.68 -2.75
N LEU A 33 -32.68 -13.37 -2.57
CA LEU A 33 -31.78 -12.49 -3.29
C LEU A 33 -30.40 -12.53 -2.62
N TYR A 34 -29.37 -12.91 -3.37
CA TYR A 34 -27.99 -12.96 -2.94
C TYR A 34 -27.18 -11.83 -3.57
N CYS A 35 -26.24 -11.29 -2.80
CA CYS A 35 -25.25 -10.35 -3.26
C CYS A 35 -23.86 -10.68 -2.68
N PHE A 36 -22.89 -10.87 -3.56
CA PHE A 36 -21.53 -11.28 -3.24
C PHE A 36 -20.58 -10.09 -3.26
N CYS A 37 -19.80 -9.92 -2.21
CA CYS A 37 -18.88 -8.82 -2.02
C CYS A 37 -17.49 -9.25 -1.53
N ARG A 38 -16.54 -8.32 -1.62
CA ARG A 38 -15.13 -8.51 -1.29
C ARG A 38 -14.72 -7.65 -0.09
N TYR A 39 -13.98 -8.22 0.87
CA TYR A 39 -13.36 -7.48 1.99
C TYR A 39 -11.97 -8.01 2.33
N MET A 40 -10.92 -7.19 2.12
CA MET A 40 -9.51 -7.56 2.38
C MET A 40 -9.15 -8.94 1.79
N GLY A 41 -9.60 -9.19 0.57
CA GLY A 41 -9.42 -10.45 -0.17
C GLY A 41 -10.32 -11.61 0.25
N ASN A 42 -11.11 -11.51 1.33
CA ASN A 42 -12.10 -12.53 1.68
C ASN A 42 -13.43 -12.32 0.95
N LEU A 43 -13.99 -13.42 0.42
CA LEU A 43 -15.32 -13.44 -0.16
C LEU A 43 -16.39 -13.43 0.94
N LYS A 44 -17.35 -12.51 0.83
CA LYS A 44 -18.53 -12.45 1.71
C LYS A 44 -19.78 -12.43 0.83
N TYR A 45 -20.90 -12.84 1.39
CA TYR A 45 -22.18 -12.67 0.73
C TYR A 45 -23.24 -12.20 1.71
N PHE A 46 -24.15 -11.40 1.21
CA PHE A 46 -25.36 -10.98 1.86
C PHE A 46 -26.54 -11.63 1.17
N TYR A 47 -27.58 -11.95 1.93
CA TYR A 47 -28.80 -12.49 1.36
C TYR A 47 -30.03 -11.91 2.05
N SER A 48 -31.12 -11.80 1.27
CA SER A 48 -32.39 -11.25 1.72
C SER A 48 -33.57 -11.99 1.10
N LYS A 49 -34.60 -12.26 1.90
CA LYS A 49 -35.84 -12.90 1.45
C LYS A 49 -36.92 -11.90 1.03
N ASP A 50 -36.76 -10.63 1.38
CA ASP A 50 -37.71 -9.55 1.10
C ASP A 50 -37.06 -8.37 0.36
N GLY A 51 -35.76 -8.44 0.12
CA GLY A 51 -34.96 -7.39 -0.52
C GLY A 51 -34.73 -6.16 0.38
N ILE A 52 -35.17 -6.19 1.64
CA ILE A 52 -35.09 -5.07 2.60
C ILE A 52 -34.18 -5.45 3.76
N HIS A 53 -34.40 -6.61 4.36
CA HIS A 53 -33.61 -7.11 5.49
C HIS A 53 -32.52 -8.04 4.99
N TRP A 54 -31.26 -7.67 5.25
CA TRP A 54 -30.09 -8.37 4.76
C TRP A 54 -29.36 -9.10 5.87
N THR A 55 -29.01 -10.36 5.62
CA THR A 55 -28.18 -11.18 6.52
C THR A 55 -26.78 -11.34 5.94
N LYS A 56 -25.74 -11.15 6.76
CA LYS A 56 -24.33 -11.27 6.37
C LYS A 56 -23.78 -12.67 6.65
N SER A 57 -23.01 -13.19 5.70
CA SER A 57 -22.28 -14.45 5.82
C SER A 57 -20.89 -14.35 5.19
N ALA A 58 -19.99 -15.28 5.54
CA ALA A 58 -18.63 -15.33 5.05
C ALA A 58 -18.38 -16.65 4.29
N LEU A 59 -17.65 -16.54 3.19
CA LEU A 59 -17.07 -17.65 2.45
C LEU A 59 -15.57 -17.67 2.79
N GLY A 60 -15.04 -18.78 3.30
CA GLY A 60 -13.64 -18.92 3.72
C GLY A 60 -12.63 -18.92 2.57
N THR A 61 -12.91 -18.16 1.51
CA THR A 61 -12.29 -18.23 0.19
C THR A 61 -11.67 -16.88 -0.17
N TYR A 62 -10.46 -16.90 -0.74
CA TYR A 62 -9.67 -15.71 -1.04
C TYR A 62 -9.72 -15.36 -2.54
N THR A 63 -10.08 -14.12 -2.91
CA THR A 63 -9.99 -13.65 -4.31
C THR A 63 -9.96 -12.11 -4.42
N ASP A 64 -9.01 -11.59 -5.23
CA ASP A 64 -8.83 -10.14 -5.48
C ASP A 64 -9.32 -9.68 -6.89
N LEU A 65 -9.89 -10.58 -7.70
CA LEU A 65 -10.23 -10.35 -9.12
C LEU A 65 -11.75 -10.55 -9.41
N THR A 66 -12.22 -10.42 -10.67
CA THR A 66 -13.67 -10.44 -11.01
C THR A 66 -14.32 -11.80 -10.84
N SER A 67 -15.55 -11.84 -10.31
CA SER A 67 -16.33 -13.06 -10.09
C SER A 67 -17.71 -12.98 -10.72
N THR A 68 -18.37 -14.13 -10.90
CA THR A 68 -19.76 -14.20 -11.37
C THR A 68 -20.50 -15.34 -10.68
N SER A 69 -21.80 -15.19 -10.46
CA SER A 69 -22.66 -16.22 -9.87
C SER A 69 -23.74 -16.66 -10.85
N ILE A 70 -24.14 -17.93 -10.78
CA ILE A 70 -25.16 -18.52 -11.66
C ILE A 70 -25.84 -19.70 -10.98
N VAL A 71 -27.13 -19.92 -11.27
CA VAL A 71 -27.86 -21.10 -10.81
C VAL A 71 -27.87 -22.16 -11.91
N PHE A 72 -27.45 -23.38 -11.59
CA PHE A 72 -27.43 -24.50 -12.51
C PHE A 72 -27.78 -25.81 -11.77
N ASN A 73 -28.69 -26.61 -12.32
CA ASN A 73 -29.15 -27.88 -11.71
C ASN A 73 -29.54 -27.75 -10.22
N ASP A 74 -30.37 -26.75 -9.89
CA ASP A 74 -30.83 -26.41 -8.53
C ASP A 74 -29.71 -26.16 -7.51
N LYS A 75 -28.54 -25.72 -7.98
CA LYS A 75 -27.42 -25.32 -7.14
C LYS A 75 -26.92 -23.94 -7.55
N LEU A 76 -26.46 -23.20 -6.57
CA LEU A 76 -25.83 -21.90 -6.74
C LEU A 76 -24.33 -22.10 -6.95
N TYR A 77 -23.81 -21.63 -8.08
CA TYR A 77 -22.40 -21.62 -8.40
C TYR A 77 -21.85 -20.21 -8.24
N PHE A 78 -20.66 -20.11 -7.64
CA PHE A 78 -19.88 -18.89 -7.60
C PHE A 78 -18.54 -19.15 -8.27
N PHE A 79 -18.33 -18.52 -9.42
CA PHE A 79 -17.12 -18.60 -10.21
C PHE A 79 -16.20 -17.44 -9.85
N HIS A 80 -14.95 -17.76 -9.56
CA HIS A 80 -13.94 -16.78 -9.24
C HIS A 80 -12.55 -17.21 -9.73
N PRO A 81 -11.71 -16.24 -10.07
CA PRO A 81 -10.28 -16.45 -10.21
C PRO A 81 -9.71 -16.95 -8.87
N GLY A 82 -8.90 -18.00 -8.93
CA GLY A 82 -8.13 -18.52 -7.81
C GLY A 82 -6.65 -18.29 -8.05
N ASP A 83 -5.98 -17.97 -6.95
CA ASP A 83 -4.75 -17.21 -6.81
C ASP A 83 -4.86 -15.71 -7.15
N VAL A 84 -4.36 -14.94 -6.20
CA VAL A 84 -3.98 -13.55 -6.36
C VAL A 84 -2.62 -13.56 -7.07
N TYR A 85 -2.36 -12.56 -7.91
CA TYR A 85 -1.13 -12.34 -8.69
C TYR A 85 -1.14 -12.78 -10.19
N GLY A 86 -1.92 -12.07 -11.01
CA GLY A 86 -1.60 -11.79 -12.42
C GLY A 86 -2.00 -12.82 -13.48
N ILE A 87 -2.09 -14.10 -13.13
CA ILE A 87 -2.70 -15.16 -13.94
C ILE A 87 -3.64 -15.93 -13.04
N SER A 88 -4.93 -15.80 -13.27
CA SER A 88 -5.89 -16.52 -12.44
C SER A 88 -6.32 -17.81 -13.14
N SER A 89 -6.06 -18.95 -12.51
CA SER A 89 -6.83 -20.16 -12.83
C SER A 89 -8.30 -19.85 -12.51
N LEU A 90 -9.25 -20.38 -13.27
CA LEU A 90 -10.67 -20.20 -12.95
C LEU A 90 -11.12 -21.29 -11.97
N TRP A 91 -11.72 -20.89 -10.85
CA TRP A 91 -12.23 -21.76 -9.80
C TRP A 91 -13.72 -21.52 -9.56
N TYR A 92 -14.36 -22.46 -8.88
CA TYR A 92 -15.73 -22.34 -8.46
C TYR A 92 -16.03 -23.08 -7.16
N THR A 93 -16.97 -22.53 -6.40
CA THR A 93 -17.62 -23.20 -5.27
C THR A 93 -19.12 -23.32 -5.53
N ILE A 94 -19.75 -24.35 -4.96
CA ILE A 94 -21.15 -24.71 -5.18
C ILE A 94 -21.89 -24.74 -3.85
N SER A 95 -23.09 -24.16 -3.82
CA SER A 95 -24.01 -24.30 -2.70
C SER A 95 -25.36 -24.90 -3.13
N PRO A 96 -25.77 -26.04 -2.56
CA PRO A 96 -27.09 -26.62 -2.82
C PRO A 96 -28.27 -25.86 -2.18
N ASP A 97 -28.00 -25.06 -1.16
CA ASP A 97 -29.01 -24.37 -0.33
C ASP A 97 -28.76 -22.87 -0.16
N GLY A 98 -27.68 -22.36 -0.77
CA GLY A 98 -27.26 -20.97 -0.72
C GLY A 98 -26.56 -20.58 0.59
N ILE A 99 -26.36 -21.54 1.50
CA ILE A 99 -25.77 -21.31 2.83
C ILE A 99 -24.51 -22.17 3.00
N ASN A 100 -24.60 -23.46 2.68
CA ASN A 100 -23.53 -24.43 2.78
C ASN A 100 -22.79 -24.52 1.45
N TRP A 101 -21.51 -24.16 1.47
CA TRP A 101 -20.67 -24.08 0.27
C TRP A 101 -19.66 -25.22 0.23
N SER A 102 -19.39 -25.75 -0.96
CA SER A 102 -18.35 -26.76 -1.18
C SER A 102 -16.95 -26.16 -1.08
N GLN A 103 -15.95 -27.03 -0.99
CA GLN A 103 -14.56 -26.64 -1.26
C GLN A 103 -14.42 -26.13 -2.70
N ASP A 104 -13.46 -25.25 -2.91
CA ASP A 104 -13.12 -24.70 -4.22
C ASP A 104 -12.63 -25.78 -5.19
N LYS A 105 -13.09 -25.69 -6.42
CA LYS A 105 -12.71 -26.57 -7.52
C LYS A 105 -12.16 -25.76 -8.68
N LYS A 106 -11.00 -26.16 -9.19
CA LYS A 106 -10.38 -25.56 -10.38
C LYS A 106 -11.05 -26.07 -11.65
N ILE A 107 -11.27 -25.18 -12.62
CA ILE A 107 -11.55 -25.51 -14.00
C ILE A 107 -10.21 -25.62 -14.73
N GLU A 108 -9.82 -26.85 -15.04
CA GLU A 108 -8.57 -27.10 -15.76
C GLU A 108 -8.59 -26.43 -17.15
N GLN A 109 -7.42 -25.97 -17.62
CA GLN A 109 -7.22 -25.35 -18.94
C GLN A 109 -7.85 -23.95 -19.14
N VAL A 110 -8.47 -23.37 -18.11
CA VAL A 110 -9.02 -22.01 -18.15
C VAL A 110 -8.16 -21.07 -17.29
N GLU A 111 -7.41 -20.21 -17.98
CA GLU A 111 -6.61 -19.14 -17.39
C GLU A 111 -7.20 -17.80 -17.82
N ILE A 112 -7.51 -16.94 -16.85
CA ILE A 112 -8.24 -15.68 -17.02
C ILE A 112 -7.51 -14.51 -16.38
N ILE A 113 -7.77 -13.29 -16.86
CA ILE A 113 -7.17 -12.05 -16.31
C ILE A 113 -8.21 -11.11 -15.70
N TRP A 114 -9.29 -10.80 -16.44
CA TRP A 114 -10.03 -9.55 -16.18
C TRP A 114 -11.54 -9.64 -15.95
N LYS A 115 -12.35 -10.32 -16.78
CA LYS A 115 -13.83 -10.34 -16.62
C LYS A 115 -14.41 -11.71 -16.97
N LEU A 116 -15.49 -12.05 -16.27
CA LEU A 116 -16.29 -13.25 -16.54
C LEU A 116 -17.77 -12.92 -16.72
N ALA A 117 -18.43 -13.70 -17.56
CA ALA A 117 -19.88 -13.79 -17.59
C ALA A 117 -20.31 -15.26 -17.66
N ALA A 118 -21.49 -15.57 -17.14
CA ALA A 118 -22.03 -16.93 -17.09
C ALA A 118 -23.49 -16.97 -17.53
N SER A 119 -23.89 -18.04 -18.21
CA SER A 119 -25.30 -18.27 -18.61
C SER A 119 -25.61 -19.75 -18.73
N VAL A 120 -26.88 -20.12 -18.58
CA VAL A 120 -27.35 -21.48 -18.79
C VAL A 120 -28.23 -21.51 -20.03
N PHE A 121 -27.87 -22.35 -21.01
CA PHE A 121 -28.59 -22.49 -22.28
C PHE A 121 -28.76 -23.96 -22.62
N ASN A 122 -29.99 -24.38 -22.97
CA ASN A 122 -30.32 -25.77 -23.33
C ASN A 122 -29.77 -26.82 -22.34
N GLY A 123 -29.92 -26.57 -21.04
CA GLY A 123 -29.47 -27.50 -19.98
C GLY A 123 -27.96 -27.57 -19.81
N ARG A 124 -27.20 -26.63 -20.38
CA ARG A 124 -25.74 -26.55 -20.26
C ARG A 124 -25.32 -25.22 -19.68
N LEU A 125 -24.28 -25.24 -18.85
CA LEU A 125 -23.66 -24.06 -18.27
C LEU A 125 -22.55 -23.55 -19.20
N TYR A 126 -22.56 -22.26 -19.49
CA TYR A 126 -21.57 -21.57 -20.31
C TYR A 126 -20.85 -20.50 -19.50
N LEU A 127 -19.53 -20.42 -19.68
CA LEU A 127 -18.67 -19.37 -19.12
C LEU A 127 -17.96 -18.63 -20.24
N PHE A 128 -18.01 -17.30 -20.21
CA PHE A 128 -17.37 -16.38 -21.15
C PHE A 128 -16.23 -15.63 -20.46
N PHE A 129 -15.08 -15.56 -21.11
CA PHE A 129 -13.88 -14.95 -20.53
C PHE A 129 -12.88 -14.51 -21.61
N ASN A 130 -11.90 -13.68 -21.22
CA ASN A 130 -10.68 -13.53 -22.01
C ASN A 130 -9.61 -14.45 -21.45
N LYS A 131 -8.89 -15.14 -22.33
CA LYS A 131 -7.80 -16.04 -21.95
C LYS A 131 -6.54 -15.24 -21.60
N TYR A 132 -5.77 -15.74 -20.63
CA TYR A 132 -4.44 -15.21 -20.31
C TYR A 132 -3.55 -15.12 -21.56
N LEU A 133 -2.87 -13.98 -21.76
CA LEU A 133 -2.05 -13.60 -22.94
C LEU A 133 -2.80 -13.36 -24.26
N SER A 134 -4.13 -13.51 -24.27
CA SER A 134 -5.01 -13.18 -25.40
C SER A 134 -6.10 -12.18 -24.96
N GLU A 135 -5.70 -11.04 -24.40
CA GLU A 135 -6.65 -10.05 -23.82
C GLU A 135 -7.70 -9.54 -24.82
N ASN A 136 -7.40 -9.64 -26.12
CA ASN A 136 -8.28 -9.23 -27.21
C ASN A 136 -9.12 -10.37 -27.80
N GLU A 137 -9.16 -11.55 -27.17
CA GLU A 137 -9.94 -12.69 -27.65
C GLU A 137 -11.05 -13.03 -26.67
N LEU A 138 -12.28 -13.17 -27.18
CA LEU A 138 -13.42 -13.65 -26.40
C LEU A 138 -13.50 -15.17 -26.53
N TRP A 139 -13.43 -15.87 -25.40
CA TRP A 139 -13.47 -17.32 -25.30
C TRP A 139 -14.71 -17.78 -24.53
N TYR A 140 -15.12 -19.03 -24.77
CA TYR A 140 -16.07 -19.73 -23.91
C TYR A 140 -15.65 -21.17 -23.60
N THR A 141 -16.09 -21.66 -22.44
CA THR A 141 -16.16 -23.10 -22.13
C THR A 141 -17.58 -23.45 -21.71
N SER A 142 -17.94 -24.73 -21.79
CA SER A 142 -19.25 -25.21 -21.37
C SER A 142 -19.16 -26.48 -20.52
N SER A 143 -20.18 -26.73 -19.72
CA SER A 143 -20.34 -27.94 -18.93
C SER A 143 -21.80 -28.41 -18.97
N SER A 144 -22.03 -29.70 -19.18
CA SER A 144 -23.37 -30.31 -19.16
C SER A 144 -23.81 -30.76 -17.76
N ASP A 145 -22.87 -30.93 -16.83
CA ASP A 145 -23.11 -31.40 -15.47
C ASP A 145 -22.63 -30.42 -14.39
N GLY A 146 -21.95 -29.33 -14.79
CA GLY A 146 -21.41 -28.31 -13.90
C GLY A 146 -20.09 -28.73 -13.22
N LEU A 147 -19.55 -29.89 -13.57
CA LEU A 147 -18.36 -30.48 -12.95
C LEU A 147 -17.26 -30.73 -14.00
N ASN A 148 -17.63 -31.29 -15.14
CA ASN A 148 -16.75 -31.60 -16.26
C ASN A 148 -16.86 -30.50 -17.32
N TRP A 149 -15.73 -29.83 -17.57
CA TRP A 149 -15.66 -28.67 -18.46
C TRP A 149 -15.04 -29.04 -19.80
N GLU A 150 -15.63 -28.54 -20.89
CA GLU A 150 -15.09 -28.72 -22.23
C GLU A 150 -13.84 -27.86 -22.46
N VAL A 151 -13.02 -28.26 -23.43
CA VAL A 151 -11.87 -27.47 -23.88
C VAL A 151 -12.36 -26.09 -24.34
N PRO A 152 -11.74 -24.98 -23.85
CA PRO A 152 -12.10 -23.63 -24.26
C PRO A 152 -12.07 -23.42 -25.78
N ARG A 153 -13.05 -22.69 -26.30
CA ARG A 153 -13.17 -22.33 -27.71
C ARG A 153 -13.19 -20.82 -27.87
N ILE A 154 -12.49 -20.33 -28.88
CA ILE A 154 -12.53 -18.92 -29.27
C ILE A 154 -13.87 -18.61 -29.95
N ILE A 155 -14.50 -17.51 -29.56
CA ILE A 155 -15.65 -16.92 -30.25
C ILE A 155 -15.12 -15.99 -31.34
N LYS A 156 -14.24 -15.06 -30.95
CA LYS A 156 -13.73 -14.02 -31.85
C LYS A 156 -12.47 -13.35 -31.30
N SER A 157 -11.59 -12.90 -32.20
CA SER A 157 -10.39 -12.11 -31.92
C SER A 157 -10.64 -10.60 -32.16
N ASN A 158 -9.82 -9.75 -31.55
CA ASN A 158 -9.89 -8.27 -31.57
C ASN A 158 -11.12 -7.67 -30.87
N LEU A 159 -11.63 -8.34 -29.84
CA LEU A 159 -12.73 -7.86 -29.00
C LEU A 159 -12.25 -7.50 -27.60
N THR A 160 -12.96 -6.57 -26.99
CA THR A 160 -12.86 -6.24 -25.57
C THR A 160 -13.53 -7.30 -24.68
N SER A 161 -13.23 -7.26 -23.38
CA SER A 161 -13.71 -8.21 -22.39
C SER A 161 -15.23 -8.36 -22.28
N PRO A 162 -15.74 -9.58 -21.98
CA PRO A 162 -17.17 -9.79 -21.75
C PRO A 162 -17.62 -8.98 -20.53
N THR A 163 -18.79 -8.36 -20.64
CA THR A 163 -19.40 -7.60 -19.55
C THR A 163 -20.52 -8.39 -18.88
N THR A 164 -21.38 -9.03 -19.67
CA THR A 164 -22.57 -9.72 -19.17
C THR A 164 -23.10 -10.67 -20.23
N SER A 165 -23.75 -11.76 -19.81
CA SER A 165 -24.40 -12.71 -20.71
C SER A 165 -25.78 -13.10 -20.18
N LEU A 166 -26.70 -13.41 -21.08
CA LEU A 166 -28.07 -13.83 -20.76
C LEU A 166 -28.72 -14.56 -21.93
N ILE A 167 -29.87 -15.17 -21.68
CA ILE A 167 -30.71 -15.80 -22.71
C ILE A 167 -31.98 -14.97 -22.90
N PHE A 168 -32.22 -14.50 -24.13
CA PHE A 168 -33.44 -13.77 -24.49
C PHE A 168 -33.99 -14.34 -25.80
N ASN A 169 -35.30 -14.58 -25.87
CA ASN A 169 -35.97 -15.17 -27.05
C ASN A 169 -35.25 -16.40 -27.64
N ASN A 170 -34.90 -17.36 -26.76
CA ASN A 170 -34.19 -18.59 -27.12
C ASN A 170 -32.83 -18.38 -27.80
N THR A 171 -32.23 -17.21 -27.61
CA THR A 171 -30.91 -16.84 -28.14
C THR A 171 -30.02 -16.46 -26.98
N MET A 172 -28.80 -17.00 -26.96
CA MET A 172 -27.78 -16.64 -25.98
C MET A 172 -27.04 -15.39 -26.47
N TYR A 173 -26.87 -14.41 -25.58
CA TYR A 173 -26.13 -13.18 -25.85
C TYR A 173 -24.98 -13.02 -24.86
N CYS A 174 -23.81 -12.61 -25.35
CA CYS A 174 -22.68 -12.14 -24.56
C CYS A 174 -22.32 -10.72 -25.02
N PHE A 175 -22.59 -9.74 -24.17
CA PHE A 175 -22.39 -8.32 -24.45
C PHE A 175 -20.99 -7.84 -24.01
N TYR A 176 -20.39 -6.95 -24.80
CA TYR A 176 -19.10 -6.31 -24.54
C TYR A 176 -19.03 -4.91 -25.16
N SER A 177 -18.04 -4.11 -24.75
CA SER A 177 -17.86 -2.72 -25.22
C SER A 177 -16.52 -2.56 -25.91
N ASN A 178 -16.50 -2.43 -27.24
CA ASN A 178 -15.29 -2.31 -28.05
C ASN A 178 -15.00 -0.85 -28.48
N GLN A 179 -13.97 -0.63 -29.31
CA GLN A 179 -13.61 0.71 -29.79
C GLN A 179 -14.72 1.40 -30.60
N THR A 180 -15.64 0.64 -31.21
CA THR A 180 -16.77 1.16 -31.98
C THR A 180 -18.06 1.28 -31.16
N GLY A 181 -18.07 0.79 -29.92
CA GLY A 181 -19.16 0.93 -28.96
C GLY A 181 -19.70 -0.38 -28.42
N PHE A 182 -21.02 -0.47 -28.26
CA PHE A 182 -21.69 -1.62 -27.68
C PHE A 182 -21.88 -2.70 -28.74
N SER A 183 -21.45 -3.92 -28.45
CA SER A 183 -21.60 -5.07 -29.33
C SER A 183 -21.95 -6.32 -28.53
N CYS A 184 -22.44 -7.34 -29.23
CA CYS A 184 -22.66 -8.66 -28.64
C CYS A 184 -22.29 -9.77 -29.61
N CYS A 185 -21.80 -10.87 -29.04
CA CYS A 185 -21.81 -12.16 -29.71
C CYS A 185 -23.08 -12.90 -29.31
N TYR A 186 -23.74 -13.53 -30.27
CA TYR A 186 -24.97 -14.27 -30.03
C TYR A 186 -24.96 -15.65 -30.71
N SER A 187 -25.68 -16.59 -30.12
CA SER A 187 -25.78 -17.96 -30.62
C SER A 187 -27.18 -18.53 -30.35
N THR A 188 -27.74 -19.22 -31.35
CA THR A 188 -29.03 -19.93 -31.25
C THR A 188 -28.86 -21.43 -30.96
N ASP A 189 -27.64 -21.96 -31.08
CA ASP A 189 -27.32 -23.38 -30.84
C ASP A 189 -26.25 -23.59 -29.76
N GLY A 190 -25.64 -22.52 -29.26
CA GLY A 190 -24.60 -22.53 -28.23
C GLY A 190 -23.21 -22.91 -28.74
N THR A 191 -23.00 -23.01 -30.05
CA THR A 191 -21.73 -23.42 -30.68
C THR A 191 -21.29 -22.51 -31.81
N ASN A 192 -22.25 -22.05 -32.64
CA ASN A 192 -22.04 -21.12 -33.73
C ASN A 192 -22.36 -19.71 -33.26
N TRP A 193 -21.39 -18.81 -33.38
CA TRP A 193 -21.48 -17.46 -32.86
C TRP A 193 -21.47 -16.43 -33.99
N ALA A 194 -22.44 -15.52 -33.96
CA ALA A 194 -22.49 -14.34 -34.80
C ALA A 194 -22.27 -13.09 -33.96
N GLU A 195 -21.85 -11.98 -34.60
CA GLU A 195 -21.70 -10.68 -33.93
C GLU A 195 -22.78 -9.70 -34.40
N ARG A 196 -23.17 -8.80 -33.50
CA ARG A 196 -24.02 -7.65 -33.81
C ARG A 196 -23.52 -6.43 -33.06
N GLN A 197 -23.30 -5.34 -33.79
CA GLN A 197 -23.10 -4.01 -33.20
C GLN A 197 -24.46 -3.45 -32.80
N ILE A 198 -24.55 -2.98 -31.55
CA ILE A 198 -25.79 -2.51 -30.93
C ILE A 198 -25.88 -1.00 -31.04
N LYS A 199 -24.79 -0.31 -30.69
CA LYS A 199 -24.78 1.15 -30.62
C LYS A 199 -23.36 1.69 -30.67
N GLU A 200 -23.15 2.72 -31.47
CA GLU A 200 -21.91 3.50 -31.43
C GLU A 200 -21.88 4.37 -30.16
N SER A 201 -20.87 4.16 -29.32
CA SER A 201 -20.75 4.88 -28.05
C SER A 201 -19.34 4.76 -27.49
N SER A 202 -18.85 5.82 -26.85
CA SER A 202 -17.64 5.75 -26.02
C SER A 202 -17.92 5.34 -24.57
N ALA A 203 -19.19 5.13 -24.21
CA ALA A 203 -19.60 4.65 -22.90
C ALA A 203 -19.23 3.16 -22.70
N GLN A 204 -19.34 2.68 -21.46
CA GLN A 204 -19.11 1.26 -21.13
C GLN A 204 -20.39 0.60 -20.61
N ILE A 205 -20.70 -0.57 -21.17
CA ILE A 205 -21.78 -1.43 -20.65
C ILE A 205 -21.44 -1.81 -19.21
N LYS A 206 -22.45 -1.81 -18.35
CA LYS A 206 -22.35 -2.26 -16.96
C LYS A 206 -23.08 -3.58 -16.73
N LYS A 207 -24.34 -3.70 -17.19
CA LYS A 207 -25.15 -4.90 -16.99
C LYS A 207 -26.26 -5.01 -18.03
N ALA A 208 -26.68 -6.24 -18.32
CA ALA A 208 -27.89 -6.55 -19.08
C ALA A 208 -28.81 -7.41 -18.22
N ILE A 209 -30.10 -7.10 -18.22
CA ILE A 209 -31.13 -7.85 -17.50
C ILE A 209 -32.38 -7.96 -18.36
N ILE A 210 -33.24 -8.93 -18.03
CA ILE A 210 -34.58 -9.01 -18.60
C ILE A 210 -35.56 -8.62 -17.52
N PHE A 211 -36.39 -7.63 -17.80
CA PHE A 211 -37.43 -7.16 -16.90
C PHE A 211 -38.71 -6.95 -17.72
N ASN A 212 -39.85 -7.46 -17.26
CA ASN A 212 -41.13 -7.40 -17.98
C ASN A 212 -41.05 -7.85 -19.46
N ASN A 213 -40.29 -8.92 -19.72
CA ASN A 213 -40.04 -9.46 -21.06
C ASN A 213 -39.38 -8.47 -22.05
N ILE A 214 -38.74 -7.43 -21.52
CA ILE A 214 -37.93 -6.48 -22.28
C ILE A 214 -36.48 -6.67 -21.84
N LEU A 215 -35.58 -6.68 -22.82
CA LEU A 215 -34.15 -6.70 -22.58
C LEU A 215 -33.66 -5.28 -22.32
N TYR A 216 -33.01 -5.06 -21.18
CA TYR A 216 -32.41 -3.78 -20.81
C TYR A 216 -30.88 -3.90 -20.84
N LEU A 217 -30.21 -2.92 -21.45
CA LEU A 217 -28.76 -2.77 -21.41
C LEU A 217 -28.40 -1.46 -20.71
N PHE A 218 -27.84 -1.58 -19.50
CA PHE A 218 -27.44 -0.45 -18.67
C PHE A 218 -25.98 -0.09 -18.91
N TYR A 219 -25.70 1.21 -19.02
CA TYR A 219 -24.35 1.73 -19.25
C TYR A 219 -24.16 3.10 -18.60
N GLU A 220 -22.90 3.42 -18.31
CA GLU A 220 -22.51 4.67 -17.67
C GLU A 220 -21.93 5.64 -18.70
N LYS A 221 -22.37 6.91 -18.67
CA LYS A 221 -21.88 7.97 -19.56
C LYS A 221 -21.60 9.22 -18.74
N TYR A 222 -20.46 9.85 -19.02
CA TYR A 222 -20.03 11.08 -18.36
C TYR A 222 -20.55 12.30 -19.14
N THR A 223 -21.43 13.10 -18.52
CA THR A 223 -22.04 14.29 -19.14
C THR A 223 -22.11 15.43 -18.11
N ASP A 224 -21.81 16.66 -18.51
CA ASP A 224 -21.86 17.84 -17.62
C ASP A 224 -20.98 17.72 -16.36
N ASN A 225 -19.83 17.05 -16.47
CA ASN A 225 -18.93 16.73 -15.35
C ASN A 225 -19.56 15.86 -14.23
N ILE A 226 -20.65 15.15 -14.53
CA ILE A 226 -21.31 14.22 -13.63
C ILE A 226 -21.49 12.89 -14.36
N SER A 227 -21.24 11.78 -13.68
CA SER A 227 -21.57 10.47 -14.23
C SER A 227 -23.10 10.23 -14.15
N LYS A 228 -23.68 9.69 -15.22
CA LYS A 228 -25.11 9.41 -15.32
C LYS A 228 -25.30 7.97 -15.79
N LEU A 229 -26.32 7.30 -15.23
CA LEU A 229 -26.67 5.92 -15.62
C LEU A 229 -27.79 5.95 -16.66
N PHE A 230 -27.51 5.34 -17.80
CA PHE A 230 -28.42 5.23 -18.93
C PHE A 230 -28.81 3.78 -19.17
N TYR A 231 -29.90 3.59 -19.91
CA TYR A 231 -30.27 2.30 -20.48
C TYR A 231 -30.82 2.47 -21.90
N ILE A 232 -30.74 1.37 -22.64
CA ILE A 232 -31.49 1.14 -23.87
C ILE A 232 -32.26 -0.17 -23.73
N THR A 233 -33.42 -0.25 -24.37
CA THR A 233 -34.31 -1.41 -24.34
C THR A 233 -34.40 -2.09 -25.68
N SER A 234 -34.71 -3.39 -25.67
CA SER A 234 -35.06 -4.14 -26.87
C SER A 234 -36.15 -5.16 -26.55
N LYS A 235 -37.18 -5.22 -27.40
CA LYS A 235 -38.29 -6.19 -27.27
C LYS A 235 -38.01 -7.51 -27.99
N ASP A 236 -37.09 -7.51 -28.95
CA ASP A 236 -36.77 -8.65 -29.80
C ASP A 236 -35.30 -9.07 -29.73
N GLY A 237 -34.45 -8.29 -29.05
CA GLY A 237 -33.00 -8.51 -28.94
C GLY A 237 -32.23 -8.06 -30.19
N ILE A 238 -32.91 -7.44 -31.15
CA ILE A 238 -32.38 -7.00 -32.45
C ILE A 238 -32.47 -5.49 -32.57
N ASN A 239 -33.67 -4.95 -32.39
CA ASN A 239 -33.99 -3.53 -32.51
C ASN A 239 -33.93 -2.90 -31.12
N TRP A 240 -33.17 -1.80 -31.00
CA TRP A 240 -32.94 -1.11 -29.75
C TRP A 240 -33.57 0.28 -29.78
N ASP A 241 -34.27 0.63 -28.70
CA ASP A 241 -34.91 1.93 -28.52
C ASP A 241 -33.89 3.04 -28.21
N SER A 242 -34.36 4.29 -28.16
CA SER A 242 -33.55 5.45 -27.80
C SER A 242 -32.99 5.35 -26.37
N GLU A 243 -31.87 6.05 -26.12
CA GLU A 243 -31.30 6.08 -24.77
C GLU A 243 -32.19 6.85 -23.79
N GLU A 244 -32.38 6.27 -22.62
CA GLU A 244 -33.12 6.87 -21.52
C GLU A 244 -32.21 6.98 -20.29
N ILE A 245 -32.43 8.03 -19.50
CA ILE A 245 -31.67 8.29 -18.27
C ILE A 245 -32.43 7.80 -17.04
N ILE A 246 -31.75 7.04 -16.17
CA ILE A 246 -32.33 6.54 -14.91
C ILE A 246 -32.00 7.46 -13.73
N SER A 247 -30.80 8.06 -13.74
CA SER A 247 -30.32 8.90 -12.66
C SER A 247 -29.40 10.01 -13.14
N GLU A 248 -29.79 11.26 -12.87
CA GLU A 248 -29.03 12.47 -13.18
C GLU A 248 -27.83 12.69 -12.25
N ASN A 249 -27.84 12.08 -11.06
CA ASN A 249 -26.80 12.21 -10.03
C ASN A 249 -26.16 10.85 -9.70
N PHE A 250 -25.68 10.12 -10.71
CA PHE A 250 -25.02 8.85 -10.50
C PHE A 250 -23.53 9.04 -10.20
N GLN A 251 -23.11 9.01 -8.93
CA GLN A 251 -21.66 9.07 -8.61
C GLN A 251 -20.88 7.92 -9.28
N TYR A 252 -19.67 8.18 -9.80
CA TYR A 252 -18.87 7.16 -10.47
C TYR A 252 -18.58 5.96 -9.54
N SER A 253 -18.85 4.73 -9.99
CA SER A 253 -18.62 3.51 -9.20
C SER A 253 -17.84 2.45 -9.96
N PHE A 254 -16.84 1.88 -9.27
CA PHE A 254 -16.04 0.75 -9.76
C PHE A 254 -16.71 -0.62 -9.55
N SER A 255 -17.77 -0.71 -8.74
CA SER A 255 -18.48 -1.96 -8.43
C SER A 255 -19.99 -1.79 -8.64
N PHE A 256 -20.54 -2.51 -9.61
CA PHE A 256 -21.94 -2.39 -10.03
C PHE A 256 -22.50 -3.75 -10.44
N ASP A 257 -23.66 -4.12 -9.92
CA ASP A 257 -24.43 -5.25 -10.46
C ASP A 257 -25.94 -5.03 -10.27
N MET A 258 -26.77 -5.75 -11.05
CA MET A 258 -28.23 -5.68 -10.96
C MET A 258 -28.89 -7.06 -11.06
N THR A 259 -29.96 -7.26 -10.27
CA THR A 259 -30.79 -8.46 -10.27
C THR A 259 -32.27 -8.10 -10.15
N VAL A 260 -33.13 -8.83 -10.86
CA VAL A 260 -34.58 -8.68 -10.74
C VAL A 260 -35.08 -9.57 -9.60
N PHE A 261 -35.85 -9.00 -8.67
CA PHE A 261 -36.47 -9.71 -7.57
C PHE A 261 -37.83 -9.07 -7.23
N GLN A 262 -38.86 -9.88 -6.99
CA GLN A 262 -40.21 -9.40 -6.63
C GLN A 262 -40.72 -8.23 -7.49
N ASN A 263 -40.61 -8.37 -8.81
CA ASN A 263 -41.02 -7.35 -9.80
C ASN A 263 -40.31 -5.99 -9.67
N ARG A 264 -39.08 -5.98 -9.13
CA ARG A 264 -38.23 -4.79 -9.00
C ARG A 264 -36.83 -5.10 -9.51
N ILE A 265 -36.14 -4.07 -9.97
CA ILE A 265 -34.72 -4.16 -10.30
C ILE A 265 -33.94 -3.66 -9.09
N TYR A 266 -33.17 -4.55 -8.47
CA TYR A 266 -32.22 -4.21 -7.42
C TYR A 266 -30.87 -3.92 -8.05
N CYS A 267 -30.26 -2.81 -7.64
CA CYS A 267 -28.96 -2.34 -8.08
C CYS A 267 -28.04 -2.21 -6.88
N PHE A 268 -26.88 -2.85 -7.00
CA PHE A 268 -25.85 -2.89 -5.98
C PHE A 268 -24.68 -2.02 -6.43
N LYS A 269 -24.33 -1.00 -5.65
CA LYS A 269 -23.32 0.00 -6.02
C LYS A 269 -22.49 0.45 -4.82
N ASP A 270 -21.18 0.64 -5.06
CA ASP A 270 -20.21 1.12 -4.07
C ASP A 270 -20.18 0.31 -2.76
N ILE A 271 -19.47 0.82 -1.74
CA ILE A 271 -19.15 0.06 -0.53
C ILE A 271 -20.37 -0.20 0.35
N ASN A 272 -21.47 0.56 0.17
CA ASN A 272 -22.53 0.63 1.16
C ASN A 272 -23.95 0.53 0.60
N THR A 273 -24.23 0.70 -0.70
CA THR A 273 -25.59 1.11 -1.11
C THR A 273 -26.33 0.07 -1.95
N VAL A 274 -27.56 -0.24 -1.55
CA VAL A 274 -28.56 -0.89 -2.42
C VAL A 274 -29.63 0.11 -2.79
N LEU A 275 -29.86 0.17 -4.10
CA LEU A 275 -30.90 0.97 -4.74
C LEU A 275 -31.88 0.03 -5.40
N TYR A 276 -33.18 0.32 -5.40
CA TYR A 276 -34.13 -0.42 -6.24
C TYR A 276 -35.10 0.51 -6.98
N CYS A 277 -35.54 0.06 -8.16
CA CYS A 277 -36.49 0.77 -9.00
C CYS A 277 -37.65 -0.12 -9.47
N THR A 278 -38.77 0.51 -9.82
CA THR A 278 -39.99 -0.11 -10.39
C THR A 278 -40.40 0.63 -11.67
N THR A 279 -41.17 -0.06 -12.52
CA THR A 279 -41.96 0.61 -13.56
C THR A 279 -43.13 1.37 -12.93
N LEU A 280 -43.46 2.54 -13.47
CA LEU A 280 -44.48 3.48 -12.97
C LEU A 280 -45.89 2.88 -12.77
N GLU A 281 -46.16 1.65 -13.21
CA GLU A 281 -47.48 1.04 -13.19
C GLU A 281 -47.85 0.25 -11.91
N THR A 282 -46.94 -0.02 -10.98
CA THR A 282 -47.27 -0.79 -9.77
C THR A 282 -46.67 -0.19 -8.50
N VAL A 283 -47.33 0.84 -7.96
CA VAL A 283 -47.21 1.20 -6.54
C VAL A 283 -48.49 0.73 -5.84
N GLU A 284 -48.64 -0.57 -5.63
CA GLU A 284 -49.48 -1.04 -4.53
C GLU A 284 -48.59 -1.04 -3.27
N ARG A 285 -48.87 -0.11 -2.36
CA ARG A 285 -48.26 -0.06 -1.03
C ARG A 285 -48.74 -1.28 -0.23
N PRO A 286 -47.86 -2.17 0.27
CA PRO A 286 -48.29 -3.12 1.29
C PRO A 286 -48.31 -2.39 2.64
N PHE A 287 -49.45 -1.76 2.97
CA PHE A 287 -49.79 -1.45 4.35
C PHE A 287 -50.56 -2.65 4.92
N ASN A 288 -49.91 -3.46 5.75
CA ASN A 288 -50.63 -4.22 6.78
C ASN A 288 -50.45 -3.46 8.10
N VAL A 289 -51.36 -2.50 8.31
CA VAL A 289 -51.69 -2.03 9.65
C VAL A 289 -52.53 -3.13 10.28
N VAL A 290 -52.00 -3.81 11.28
CA VAL A 290 -52.85 -4.52 12.24
C VAL A 290 -53.27 -3.47 13.26
N GLU A 291 -54.46 -2.92 13.05
CA GLU A 291 -55.22 -2.24 14.08
C GLU A 291 -55.52 -3.25 15.18
N ASN A 292 -55.06 -2.99 16.39
CA ASN A 292 -55.85 -3.25 17.57
C ASN A 292 -55.86 -1.97 18.39
N VAL A 293 -57.02 -1.32 18.33
CA VAL A 293 -57.46 -0.22 19.17
C VAL A 293 -57.81 -0.78 20.55
N ASP A 294 -57.42 -0.05 21.59
CA ASP A 294 -58.16 0.23 22.84
C ASP A 294 -57.16 1.00 23.75
N GLU A 295 -57.43 2.14 24.38
CA GLU A 295 -58.58 3.02 24.52
C GLU A 295 -58.04 4.23 25.36
N TYR A 296 -58.68 5.41 25.28
CA TYR A 296 -58.50 6.58 26.19
C TYR A 296 -57.18 7.40 26.09
N THR A 297 -57.12 8.73 25.81
CA THR A 297 -58.06 9.82 26.11
C THR A 297 -57.69 11.10 25.33
N LEU A 298 -58.70 11.78 24.77
CA LEU A 298 -58.91 13.22 24.48
C LEU A 298 -57.84 14.03 23.72
N ASN A 299 -58.14 14.50 22.50
CA ASN A 299 -58.97 15.68 22.14
C ASN A 299 -58.29 17.03 22.39
N ASN A 300 -57.86 17.69 21.30
CA ASN A 300 -58.55 18.85 20.69
C ASN A 300 -57.61 19.45 19.65
N GLU A 301 -57.93 19.28 18.37
CA GLU A 301 -58.65 20.27 17.53
C GLU A 301 -57.72 21.37 17.00
N LEU A 302 -57.79 21.80 15.75
CA LEU A 302 -58.28 21.25 14.50
C LEU A 302 -57.81 22.27 13.45
N ASP A 303 -57.35 21.77 12.32
CA ASP A 303 -57.40 22.39 10.99
C ASP A 303 -57.43 23.92 10.86
N HIS A 304 -56.30 24.45 10.41
CA HIS A 304 -56.34 25.29 9.20
C HIS A 304 -55.31 24.80 8.18
N LEU A 305 -55.83 24.00 7.25
CA LEU A 305 -55.30 23.73 5.93
C LEU A 305 -55.06 25.02 5.14
N LYS A 306 -53.99 24.99 4.33
CA LYS A 306 -53.79 25.69 3.04
C LYS A 306 -53.64 27.21 3.10
N ASP A 307 -52.41 27.69 2.94
CA ASP A 307 -51.91 28.13 1.63
C ASP A 307 -50.54 28.84 1.76
N ASN A 308 -49.61 28.44 0.88
CA ASN A 308 -48.67 29.28 0.16
C ASN A 308 -47.76 30.31 0.90
N ILE A 309 -46.45 30.13 0.64
CA ILE A 309 -45.49 31.17 0.22
C ILE A 309 -44.76 31.99 1.31
N PHE A 310 -43.42 32.08 1.14
CA PHE A 310 -42.39 32.98 1.69
C PHE A 310 -41.86 32.81 3.15
N ALA A 311 -40.54 32.57 3.21
CA ALA A 311 -39.49 33.27 3.98
C ALA A 311 -39.37 33.15 5.53
N TYR A 312 -38.15 32.71 5.92
CA TYR A 312 -37.23 33.21 6.96
C TYR A 312 -37.39 32.86 8.47
N PHE A 313 -36.23 32.51 9.03
CA PHE A 313 -35.83 32.18 10.42
C PHE A 313 -36.10 33.29 11.46
N PRO A 314 -36.01 32.99 12.78
CA PRO A 314 -34.76 33.32 13.49
C PRO A 314 -34.29 32.35 14.60
N LEU A 315 -32.98 32.41 14.83
CA LEU A 315 -32.13 31.78 15.85
C LEU A 315 -32.35 32.30 17.29
N LYS A 316 -31.99 31.46 18.28
CA LYS A 316 -31.20 31.81 19.48
C LYS A 316 -30.62 30.52 20.08
N ASN A 317 -29.37 30.18 19.79
CA ASN A 317 -28.15 30.43 20.59
C ASN A 317 -28.17 29.80 21.99
N ASP A 318 -27.44 28.70 22.18
CA ASP A 318 -26.15 28.72 22.88
C ASP A 318 -25.28 27.51 22.51
N CYS A 319 -23.97 27.73 22.55
CA CYS A 319 -22.90 27.10 21.77
C CYS A 319 -22.52 25.67 22.18
N ILE A 320 -22.35 24.77 21.20
CA ILE A 320 -21.42 23.64 21.23
C ILE A 320 -20.62 23.65 19.92
N ASP A 321 -19.31 23.72 20.06
CA ASP A 321 -18.32 23.82 18.99
C ASP A 321 -18.16 22.46 18.29
N TYR A 322 -18.57 22.38 17.02
CA TYR A 322 -18.23 21.31 16.08
C TYR A 322 -17.70 21.98 14.81
N SER A 323 -16.38 22.10 14.70
CA SER A 323 -15.72 22.32 13.41
C SER A 323 -15.29 20.97 12.83
N ALA A 324 -16.16 20.42 11.98
CA ALA A 324 -15.78 19.48 10.92
C ALA A 324 -14.99 20.26 9.85
N THR A 325 -14.00 19.69 9.17
CA THR A 325 -14.25 18.73 8.10
C THR A 325 -13.05 17.83 7.80
N LYS A 326 -13.34 16.52 7.77
CA LYS A 326 -12.57 15.48 7.08
C LYS A 326 -12.30 15.89 5.63
N MET A 327 -11.03 15.88 5.22
CA MET A 327 -10.64 15.81 3.81
C MET A 327 -10.22 14.38 3.48
N GLU A 328 -10.90 13.80 2.49
CA GLU A 328 -10.47 12.61 1.78
C GLU A 328 -9.27 12.96 0.88
N THR A 329 -8.10 12.41 1.17
CA THR A 329 -6.94 12.47 0.28
C THR A 329 -7.04 11.36 -0.76
N LYS A 330 -7.75 11.62 -1.86
CA LYS A 330 -7.49 10.96 -3.15
C LYS A 330 -6.50 11.82 -3.92
N SER A 331 -5.42 11.19 -4.37
CA SER A 331 -4.38 11.75 -5.24
C SER A 331 -4.97 12.49 -6.45
N SER A 332 -4.98 13.82 -6.41
CA SER A 332 -5.16 14.71 -7.54
C SER A 332 -4.22 15.91 -7.35
N PRO A 333 -3.39 16.28 -8.33
CA PRO A 333 -2.49 17.43 -8.23
C PRO A 333 -3.19 18.78 -8.43
N TYR A 334 -4.53 18.82 -8.40
CA TYR A 334 -5.32 20.01 -8.72
C TYR A 334 -6.22 20.40 -7.55
N VAL A 335 -6.06 21.62 -7.05
CA VAL A 335 -7.02 22.27 -6.15
C VAL A 335 -7.65 23.45 -6.91
N LYS A 336 -8.95 23.37 -7.20
CA LYS A 336 -9.72 24.44 -7.84
C LYS A 336 -10.60 25.12 -6.80
N TYR A 337 -10.52 26.43 -6.70
CA TYR A 337 -11.42 27.26 -5.88
C TYR A 337 -12.31 28.10 -6.80
N THR A 338 -13.62 28.09 -6.58
CA THR A 338 -14.59 28.93 -7.31
C THR A 338 -15.48 29.68 -6.30
N PRO A 339 -15.57 31.03 -6.33
CA PRO A 339 -16.49 31.76 -5.46
C PRO A 339 -17.93 31.62 -5.97
N GLY A 340 -18.86 31.23 -5.09
CA GLY A 340 -20.29 31.13 -5.42
C GLY A 340 -20.95 32.50 -5.56
N ARG A 341 -21.70 32.71 -6.65
CA ARG A 341 -22.57 33.88 -6.87
C ARG A 341 -23.98 33.53 -6.40
N LEU A 342 -24.45 34.13 -5.30
CA LEU A 342 -25.84 33.99 -4.83
C LEU A 342 -26.74 35.04 -5.52
N GLN A 343 -27.85 34.60 -6.12
CA GLN A 343 -28.93 35.47 -6.59
C GLN A 343 -30.10 35.47 -5.60
N ASN A 344 -30.36 36.66 -5.05
CA ASN A 344 -31.62 37.21 -4.50
C ASN A 344 -32.29 36.57 -3.27
N GLY A 345 -32.38 37.37 -2.19
CA GLY A 345 -33.57 37.41 -1.33
C GLY A 345 -33.38 37.66 0.18
N ASN A 346 -33.22 38.93 0.57
CA ASN A 346 -33.44 39.56 1.88
C ASN A 346 -32.35 39.49 2.97
N ALA A 347 -32.10 40.68 3.51
CA ALA A 347 -30.92 41.11 4.24
C ALA A 347 -31.05 40.93 5.77
N ALA A 348 -29.96 40.47 6.38
CA ALA A 348 -29.53 40.94 7.70
C ALA A 348 -28.10 41.44 7.53
N ASP A 349 -27.91 42.75 7.72
CA ASP A 349 -26.61 43.42 7.69
C ASP A 349 -25.70 42.84 8.78
N PHE A 350 -24.70 42.06 8.36
CA PHE A 350 -23.40 42.01 9.01
C PHE A 350 -22.35 42.23 7.91
N THR A 351 -21.48 43.20 8.14
CA THR A 351 -20.45 43.70 7.23
C THR A 351 -19.58 42.58 6.66
N ALA A 352 -19.78 42.27 5.38
CA ALA A 352 -18.90 41.43 4.58
C ALA A 352 -17.61 42.20 4.25
N ASP A 353 -16.65 42.14 5.17
CA ASP A 353 -15.24 42.37 4.90
C ASP A 353 -14.53 41.01 4.84
N GLN A 354 -13.46 40.93 4.05
CA GLN A 354 -12.55 39.79 3.82
C GLN A 354 -12.72 39.07 2.47
N SER A 355 -12.22 39.73 1.41
CA SER A 355 -11.77 39.04 0.19
C SER A 355 -10.26 38.86 0.28
N PHE A 356 -9.79 37.80 0.94
CA PHE A 356 -8.39 37.37 0.88
C PHE A 356 -8.36 35.89 0.51
N ILE A 357 -7.43 35.48 -0.35
CA ILE A 357 -7.18 34.06 -0.62
C ILE A 357 -6.13 33.59 0.39
N ARG A 358 -6.54 32.77 1.35
CA ARG A 358 -5.63 32.07 2.28
C ARG A 358 -5.37 30.66 1.75
N ILE A 359 -4.17 30.41 1.27
CA ILE A 359 -3.76 29.07 0.83
C ILE A 359 -3.16 28.34 2.04
N ILE A 360 -3.92 27.43 2.66
CA ILE A 360 -3.46 26.59 3.76
C ILE A 360 -2.95 25.27 3.16
N MET A 361 -1.65 25.00 3.26
CA MET A 361 -1.08 23.71 2.88
C MET A 361 -0.98 22.79 4.11
N PRO A 362 -1.39 21.51 4.02
CA PRO A 362 -1.12 20.54 5.08
C PRO A 362 0.40 20.26 5.15
N GLN A 363 0.86 20.02 6.39
CA GLN A 363 2.24 19.79 6.84
C GLN A 363 3.31 19.42 5.78
N TYR A 364 4.44 20.15 5.82
CA TYR A 364 5.75 19.89 5.22
C TYR A 364 5.78 19.09 3.91
N TYR A 365 5.38 19.71 2.80
CA TYR A 365 5.77 19.24 1.46
C TYR A 365 7.02 19.98 0.97
N TYR A 366 8.07 19.22 0.66
CA TYR A 366 9.22 19.70 -0.09
C TYR A 366 8.83 19.79 -1.58
N VAL A 367 8.26 20.92 -1.99
CA VAL A 367 7.97 21.18 -3.41
C VAL A 367 9.17 21.92 -4.01
N THR A 368 9.89 21.27 -4.92
CA THR A 368 11.08 21.87 -5.55
C THR A 368 10.70 22.85 -6.66
N ASP A 369 9.65 22.64 -7.45
CA ASP A 369 9.21 23.60 -8.49
C ASP A 369 7.69 23.83 -8.44
N TYR A 370 7.22 25.08 -8.59
CA TYR A 370 5.77 25.39 -8.57
C TYR A 370 5.36 26.48 -9.56
N ALA A 371 4.08 26.44 -9.96
CA ALA A 371 3.43 27.48 -10.76
C ALA A 371 2.01 27.80 -10.24
N ILE A 372 1.67 29.08 -10.16
CA ILE A 372 0.34 29.59 -9.78
C ILE A 372 -0.24 30.32 -10.99
N SER A 373 -1.52 30.06 -11.32
CA SER A 373 -2.25 30.71 -12.42
C SER A 373 -3.63 31.19 -11.93
N CYS A 374 -3.98 32.45 -12.17
CA CYS A 374 -5.26 33.01 -11.75
C CYS A 374 -5.74 34.19 -12.62
N TRP A 375 -7.05 34.39 -12.71
CA TRP A 375 -7.65 35.59 -13.33
C TRP A 375 -8.10 36.59 -12.26
N ILE A 376 -7.75 37.86 -12.44
CA ILE A 376 -8.04 38.94 -11.49
C ILE A 376 -8.73 40.11 -12.21
N ASN A 377 -9.83 40.61 -11.64
CA ASN A 377 -10.46 41.88 -12.04
C ASN A 377 -10.34 42.92 -10.92
N ILE A 378 -9.81 44.10 -11.25
CA ILE A 378 -9.44 45.13 -10.27
C ILE A 378 -10.56 46.16 -10.15
N SER A 379 -11.48 46.03 -9.20
CA SER A 379 -12.61 46.98 -9.06
C SER A 379 -12.34 48.10 -8.04
N ARG A 380 -11.96 49.29 -8.54
CA ARG A 380 -11.66 50.60 -7.88
C ARG A 380 -10.24 50.84 -7.34
N SER A 381 -9.84 52.13 -7.38
CA SER A 381 -8.52 52.62 -6.94
C SER A 381 -8.38 52.59 -5.42
N MET A 382 -7.19 52.23 -4.93
CA MET A 382 -6.79 52.52 -3.56
C MET A 382 -5.50 53.32 -3.52
N SER A 383 -5.58 54.50 -2.90
CA SER A 383 -4.46 55.17 -2.28
C SER A 383 -4.54 54.91 -0.77
N LYS A 384 -3.56 54.19 -0.22
CA LYS A 384 -2.92 54.42 1.09
C LYS A 384 -2.13 53.19 1.52
N THR A 385 -0.85 53.43 1.74
CA THR A 385 0.11 52.58 2.44
C THR A 385 -0.35 52.34 3.89
N ILE A 386 -0.45 51.08 4.32
CA ILE A 386 -0.44 50.70 5.74
C ILE A 386 0.52 49.51 5.89
N GLY A 387 1.57 49.71 6.68
CA GLY A 387 2.63 48.74 6.90
C GLY A 387 2.26 47.65 7.93
N THR A 388 2.45 46.39 7.51
CA THR A 388 3.28 45.30 8.09
C THR A 388 3.20 44.98 9.61
N ILE A 389 3.22 43.72 10.12
CA ILE A 389 3.63 42.34 9.71
C ILE A 389 2.79 41.35 10.60
N ILE A 390 2.43 40.09 10.31
CA ILE A 390 3.23 38.90 9.89
C ILE A 390 2.36 37.81 9.24
N GLY A 391 2.79 37.35 8.05
CA GLY A 391 2.55 36.01 7.48
C GLY A 391 1.29 35.84 6.65
N ASP A 392 1.40 36.02 5.31
CA ASP A 392 0.52 35.43 4.27
C ASP A 392 1.10 35.76 2.87
N LEU A 393 0.87 34.91 1.85
CA LEU A 393 1.15 35.24 0.45
C LEU A 393 0.22 36.37 0.02
N LEU A 394 0.71 37.61 0.10
CA LEU A 394 -0.13 38.79 -0.12
C LEU A 394 0.20 39.40 -1.49
N ILE A 395 -0.77 39.31 -2.40
CA ILE A 395 -0.79 40.05 -3.66
C ILE A 395 -1.32 41.45 -3.35
N ASP A 396 -0.43 42.43 -3.23
CA ASP A 396 -0.79 43.82 -2.95
C ASP A 396 -0.73 44.69 -4.23
N MET A 397 -1.58 45.71 -4.33
CA MET A 397 -1.61 46.68 -5.42
C MET A 397 -1.09 48.03 -4.93
N ASN A 398 0.21 48.26 -5.03
CA ASN A 398 0.82 49.56 -4.71
C ASN A 398 1.01 50.38 -5.99
N ASN A 399 0.37 51.56 -6.06
CA ASN A 399 0.46 52.48 -7.20
C ASN A 399 0.16 51.84 -8.57
N GLY A 400 -0.77 50.88 -8.62
CA GLY A 400 -1.15 50.21 -9.86
C GLY A 400 -0.31 48.98 -10.22
N HIS A 401 0.60 48.51 -9.37
CA HIS A 401 1.45 47.34 -9.68
C HIS A 401 1.19 46.17 -8.73
N LEU A 402 1.28 44.95 -9.25
CA LEU A 402 1.17 43.71 -8.49
C LEU A 402 2.40 43.54 -7.61
N THR A 403 2.24 43.25 -6.33
CA THR A 403 3.35 43.07 -5.38
C THR A 403 3.22 41.74 -4.67
N LEU A 404 4.23 40.88 -4.75
CA LEU A 404 4.35 39.60 -4.06
C LEU A 404 5.23 39.74 -2.82
N ASN A 405 4.69 39.37 -1.67
CA ASN A 405 5.42 39.34 -0.41
C ASN A 405 5.68 37.88 0.01
N PHE A 406 6.92 37.50 0.30
CA PHE A 406 7.21 36.19 0.91
C PHE A 406 8.27 36.30 2.02
N ASN A 407 8.15 35.41 3.00
CA ASN A 407 9.09 35.24 4.08
C ASN A 407 9.99 34.03 3.79
N TYR A 408 11.27 34.12 4.16
CA TYR A 408 12.19 32.99 4.14
C TYR A 408 13.02 33.00 5.42
N CYS A 409 13.37 31.83 5.94
CA CYS A 409 14.32 31.71 7.04
C CYS A 409 15.73 31.72 6.46
N ASP A 410 16.65 32.47 7.05
CA ASP A 410 18.09 32.37 6.82
C ASP A 410 18.77 32.34 8.18
N LYS A 411 19.45 31.23 8.51
CA LYS A 411 20.12 31.02 9.81
C LYS A 411 19.24 31.37 11.01
N ASP A 412 18.05 30.76 11.06
CA ASP A 412 17.04 30.92 12.12
C ASP A 412 16.45 32.33 12.28
N LYS A 413 16.62 33.20 11.26
CA LYS A 413 15.96 34.51 11.20
C LYS A 413 15.01 34.59 10.01
N VAL A 414 13.75 34.94 10.27
CA VAL A 414 12.77 35.23 9.23
C VAL A 414 13.11 36.57 8.57
N LYS A 415 13.41 36.54 7.27
CA LYS A 415 13.60 37.71 6.41
C LYS A 415 12.42 37.83 5.44
N LYS A 416 12.10 39.06 5.04
CA LYS A 416 11.03 39.37 4.09
C LYS A 416 11.62 39.81 2.76
N ALA A 417 11.11 39.29 1.65
CA ALA A 417 11.41 39.78 0.31
C ALA A 417 10.12 40.12 -0.43
N ILE A 418 10.21 41.18 -1.25
CA ILE A 418 9.08 41.81 -1.93
C ILE A 418 9.44 41.90 -3.42
N PHE A 419 8.58 41.37 -4.29
CA PHE A 419 8.73 41.45 -5.74
C PHE A 419 7.54 42.15 -6.35
N GLN A 420 7.74 42.90 -7.42
CA GLN A 420 6.71 43.76 -7.99
C GLN A 420 6.66 43.62 -9.51
N SER A 421 5.45 43.66 -10.07
CA SER A 421 5.26 43.69 -11.52
C SER A 421 5.79 44.98 -12.11
N LYS A 422 6.32 44.92 -13.33
CA LYS A 422 6.70 46.10 -14.12
C LYS A 422 5.49 46.76 -14.75
N LYS A 423 4.52 45.99 -15.24
CA LYS A 423 3.28 46.49 -15.84
C LYS A 423 2.37 47.02 -14.75
N SER A 424 1.90 48.25 -14.97
CA SER A 424 0.82 48.85 -14.18
C SER A 424 -0.52 48.32 -14.71
N LEU A 425 -1.41 47.92 -13.80
CA LEU A 425 -2.70 47.31 -14.07
C LEU A 425 -3.83 48.33 -13.89
N SER A 426 -4.75 48.34 -14.84
CA SER A 426 -5.89 49.25 -14.89
C SER A 426 -7.09 48.72 -14.11
N ILE A 427 -7.91 49.65 -13.62
CA ILE A 427 -9.16 49.35 -12.91
C ILE A 427 -10.23 48.85 -13.91
N ASP A 428 -11.08 47.94 -13.43
CA ASP A 428 -12.18 47.26 -14.12
C ASP A 428 -11.74 46.39 -15.33
N THR A 429 -10.45 46.10 -15.43
CA THR A 429 -9.87 45.22 -16.45
C THR A 429 -9.54 43.84 -15.86
N TRP A 430 -9.82 42.79 -16.62
CA TRP A 430 -9.39 41.42 -16.29
C TRP A 430 -7.95 41.19 -16.73
N TYR A 431 -7.15 40.62 -15.85
CA TYR A 431 -5.76 40.22 -16.12
C TYR A 431 -5.56 38.75 -15.80
N HIS A 432 -4.81 38.04 -16.64
CA HIS A 432 -4.36 36.67 -16.35
C HIS A 432 -2.95 36.70 -15.79
N ILE A 433 -2.77 36.23 -14.55
CA ILE A 433 -1.48 36.27 -13.88
C ILE A 433 -0.95 34.86 -13.67
N ILE A 434 0.29 34.62 -14.09
CA ILE A 434 1.02 33.39 -13.81
C ILE A 434 2.32 33.70 -13.08
N ILE A 435 2.62 32.96 -12.03
CA ILE A 435 3.89 33.06 -11.28
C ILE A 435 4.55 31.68 -11.29
N THR A 436 5.80 31.59 -11.72
CA THR A 436 6.57 30.33 -11.74
C THR A 436 7.86 30.46 -10.95
N TYR A 437 8.22 29.43 -10.18
CA TYR A 437 9.52 29.30 -9.53
C TYR A 437 10.27 28.08 -10.04
N ASN A 438 11.55 28.27 -10.38
CA ASN A 438 12.46 27.22 -10.83
C ASN A 438 13.60 27.09 -9.82
N HIS A 439 13.69 25.95 -9.13
CA HIS A 439 14.67 25.68 -8.09
C HIS A 439 16.11 25.52 -8.60
N PRO A 440 16.39 24.79 -9.71
CA PRO A 440 17.74 24.71 -10.27
C PRO A 440 18.36 26.08 -10.60
N THR A 441 17.55 27.02 -11.11
CA THR A 441 18.03 28.35 -11.50
C THR A 441 17.76 29.42 -10.44
N LYS A 442 17.00 29.09 -9.40
CA LYS A 442 16.53 29.99 -8.34
C LYS A 442 15.81 31.24 -8.89
N LYS A 443 15.12 31.12 -10.02
CA LYS A 443 14.41 32.25 -10.67
C LYS A 443 12.91 32.19 -10.42
N LEU A 444 12.35 33.34 -10.06
CA LEU A 444 10.92 33.59 -9.99
C LEU A 444 10.50 34.45 -11.19
N VAL A 445 9.46 34.06 -11.91
CA VAL A 445 9.00 34.78 -13.11
C VAL A 445 7.52 35.13 -12.98
N PHE A 446 7.18 36.38 -13.25
CA PHE A 446 5.81 36.86 -13.37
C PHE A 446 5.41 36.96 -14.83
N TYR A 447 4.23 36.46 -15.14
CA TYR A 447 3.56 36.65 -16.41
C TYR A 447 2.25 37.40 -16.18
N ILE A 448 1.97 38.38 -17.03
CA ILE A 448 0.71 39.12 -17.05
C ILE A 448 0.18 39.09 -18.48
N ASP A 449 -1.02 38.53 -18.64
CA ASP A 449 -1.63 38.20 -19.94
C ASP A 449 -0.66 37.39 -20.83
N GLY A 450 0.16 36.57 -20.15
CA GLY A 450 1.15 35.66 -20.71
C GLY A 450 2.40 36.25 -21.34
N GLU A 451 2.60 37.55 -21.22
CA GLU A 451 3.92 38.13 -21.44
C GLU A 451 4.72 38.09 -20.14
N ILE A 452 6.03 37.82 -20.25
CA ILE A 452 6.94 37.93 -19.11
C ILE A 452 6.97 39.39 -18.69
N ASP A 453 6.41 39.65 -17.53
CA ASP A 453 6.39 40.98 -16.95
C ASP A 453 7.69 41.27 -16.19
N SER A 454 8.10 40.34 -15.32
CA SER A 454 9.34 40.47 -14.55
C SER A 454 9.97 39.10 -14.22
N VAL A 455 11.31 39.10 -14.08
CA VAL A 455 12.10 37.95 -13.66
C VAL A 455 12.96 38.38 -12.48
N HIS A 456 12.89 37.64 -11.38
CA HIS A 456 13.64 37.90 -10.15
C HIS A 456 14.57 36.73 -9.86
N ASP A 457 15.86 37.03 -9.71
CA ASP A 457 16.89 36.05 -9.36
C ASP A 457 17.02 35.95 -7.85
N LEU A 458 16.80 34.76 -7.29
CA LEU A 458 16.81 34.49 -5.86
C LEU A 458 18.10 33.78 -5.42
N SER A 459 19.10 33.64 -6.30
CA SER A 459 20.34 32.89 -6.02
C SER A 459 21.17 33.47 -4.88
N MET A 460 21.09 34.78 -4.63
CA MET A 460 21.77 35.44 -3.51
C MET A 460 21.00 35.34 -2.17
N ILE A 461 19.76 34.86 -2.20
CA ILE A 461 18.81 34.85 -1.08
C ILE A 461 18.55 33.42 -0.58
N LEU A 462 18.58 32.42 -1.47
CA LEU A 462 18.29 31.02 -1.17
C LEU A 462 19.56 30.16 -1.26
N SER A 463 19.97 29.51 -0.17
CA SER A 463 21.04 28.49 -0.18
C SER A 463 20.50 27.15 -0.70
N ASP A 464 21.39 26.23 -1.12
CA ASP A 464 21.01 25.00 -1.84
C ASP A 464 20.13 24.02 -1.03
N ASN A 465 19.95 24.26 0.26
CA ASN A 465 19.16 23.44 1.17
C ASN A 465 17.97 24.18 1.82
N MET A 466 17.58 25.37 1.35
CA MET A 466 16.44 26.10 1.93
C MET A 466 15.16 25.99 1.10
N SER A 467 14.11 25.51 1.76
CA SER A 467 12.73 25.52 1.27
C SER A 467 12.04 26.83 1.65
N ILE A 468 11.14 27.34 0.80
CA ILE A 468 10.26 28.46 1.14
C ILE A 468 9.29 27.99 2.23
N ILE A 469 9.41 28.52 3.45
CA ILE A 469 8.50 28.22 4.56
C ILE A 469 7.42 29.29 4.59
N LEU A 470 6.16 28.89 4.42
CA LEU A 470 5.00 29.75 4.70
C LEU A 470 4.59 29.53 6.17
N PRO A 471 4.82 30.49 7.08
CA PRO A 471 4.43 30.33 8.48
C PRO A 471 2.91 30.48 8.63
N ILE A 472 2.32 29.65 9.48
CA ILE A 472 0.93 29.72 9.93
C ILE A 472 0.90 30.53 11.22
N THR A 473 0.20 31.67 11.26
CA THR A 473 -0.20 32.32 12.51
C THR A 473 -1.62 32.91 12.43
N GLU A 474 -2.29 32.97 13.59
CA GLU A 474 -3.66 33.44 13.80
C GLU A 474 -3.84 34.96 13.62
N THR A 475 -5.09 35.31 13.29
CA THR A 475 -5.70 36.63 13.01
C THR A 475 -5.18 37.85 13.78
N ILE A 476 -4.96 38.97 13.06
CA ILE A 476 -5.28 40.35 13.50
C ILE A 476 -5.79 41.16 12.28
N GLY A 477 -6.88 41.91 12.48
CA GLY A 477 -7.62 42.61 11.44
C GLY A 477 -6.89 43.76 10.73
N GLY A 478 -7.14 43.87 9.43
CA GLY A 478 -6.78 44.98 8.55
C GLY A 478 -7.79 45.08 7.41
N ASN A 479 -8.10 46.30 6.97
CA ASN A 479 -9.16 46.64 6.02
C ASN A 479 -9.01 45.91 4.67
N ALA A 480 -10.13 45.41 4.13
CA ALA A 480 -10.16 44.48 3.01
C ALA A 480 -10.09 45.12 1.61
N PHE A 481 -9.52 44.35 0.68
CA PHE A 481 -9.56 44.56 -0.78
C PHE A 481 -10.99 44.46 -1.33
N LYS A 482 -11.31 45.26 -2.37
CA LYS A 482 -12.47 45.03 -3.26
C LYS A 482 -11.98 44.72 -4.68
N GLY A 483 -11.97 43.44 -5.04
CA GLY A 483 -11.69 42.94 -6.39
C GLY A 483 -12.22 41.51 -6.54
N TYR A 484 -12.52 41.09 -7.77
CA TYR A 484 -13.01 39.73 -8.04
C TYR A 484 -11.86 38.86 -8.56
N ILE A 485 -11.60 37.73 -7.91
CA ILE A 485 -10.71 36.68 -8.42
C ILE A 485 -11.60 35.54 -8.91
N SER A 486 -11.56 35.22 -10.20
CA SER A 486 -12.29 34.06 -10.74
C SER A 486 -11.28 32.99 -11.12
N ASP A 487 -11.30 31.87 -10.38
CA ASP A 487 -10.46 30.70 -10.58
C ASP A 487 -8.97 30.88 -10.26
N VAL A 488 -8.51 30.13 -9.25
CA VAL A 488 -7.09 29.91 -8.95
C VAL A 488 -6.76 28.45 -9.23
N ILE A 489 -5.69 28.23 -10.01
CA ILE A 489 -5.15 26.91 -10.33
C ILE A 489 -3.68 26.87 -9.88
N ILE A 490 -3.34 25.91 -9.04
CA ILE A 490 -1.98 25.68 -8.54
C ILE A 490 -1.45 24.39 -9.16
N PHE A 491 -0.22 24.45 -9.69
CA PHE A 491 0.50 23.30 -10.23
C PHE A 491 1.70 22.99 -9.34
N THR A 492 1.82 21.75 -8.89
CA THR A 492 2.94 21.26 -8.06
C THR A 492 4.00 20.52 -8.88
N SER A 493 4.11 20.81 -10.18
CA SER A 493 5.11 20.24 -11.09
C SER A 493 5.51 21.23 -12.17
N TYR A 494 6.78 21.20 -12.59
CA TYR A 494 7.40 22.12 -13.55
C TYR A 494 6.58 22.31 -14.84
N LEU A 495 6.06 23.52 -15.05
CA LEU A 495 5.54 24.00 -16.34
C LEU A 495 6.69 24.72 -17.06
N ASN A 496 7.15 24.17 -18.19
CA ASN A 496 8.17 24.86 -18.98
C ASN A 496 7.58 26.16 -19.61
N PRO A 497 8.42 27.14 -19.97
CA PRO A 497 7.95 28.42 -20.55
C PRO A 497 7.17 28.27 -21.86
N LEU A 498 7.45 27.22 -22.65
CA LEU A 498 6.72 26.88 -23.88
C LEU A 498 5.31 26.33 -23.58
N ALA A 499 5.17 25.48 -22.55
CA ALA A 499 3.90 24.93 -22.09
C ALA A 499 3.03 26.00 -21.44
N ALA A 500 3.64 26.94 -20.71
CA ALA A 500 2.95 28.14 -20.22
C ALA A 500 2.45 29.02 -21.37
N LYS A 501 3.27 29.26 -22.41
CA LYS A 501 2.86 29.96 -23.64
C LYS A 501 1.75 29.24 -24.41
N PHE A 502 1.82 27.90 -24.47
CA PHE A 502 0.85 27.05 -25.14
C PHE A 502 -0.50 27.03 -24.41
N LEU A 503 -0.51 26.99 -23.08
CA LEU A 503 -1.72 27.15 -22.25
C LEU A 503 -2.36 28.51 -22.45
N LEU A 504 -1.55 29.55 -22.68
CA LEU A 504 -2.03 30.91 -22.82
C LEU A 504 -2.74 31.19 -24.14
N SER A 505 -2.29 30.56 -25.22
CA SER A 505 -2.94 30.68 -26.54
C SER A 505 -4.36 30.12 -26.59
N PHE A 506 -4.81 29.38 -25.58
CA PHE A 506 -6.17 28.84 -25.49
C PHE A 506 -7.16 29.73 -24.74
N ILE A 507 -6.68 30.75 -24.00
CA ILE A 507 -7.54 31.50 -23.06
C ILE A 507 -7.64 32.99 -23.43
N THR A 508 -6.71 33.53 -24.23
CA THR A 508 -6.70 34.95 -24.61
C THR A 508 -7.31 35.23 -26.01
N ASP A 509 -8.60 34.95 -26.22
CA ASP A 509 -9.34 35.57 -27.34
C ASP A 509 -10.52 36.37 -26.79
N GLU A 510 -10.39 37.69 -26.87
CA GLU A 510 -11.05 38.72 -26.06
C GLU A 510 -12.53 39.01 -26.39
N ASN A 511 -13.22 38.18 -27.18
CA ASN A 511 -14.61 38.46 -27.56
C ASN A 511 -15.59 37.42 -27.01
N TYR A 512 -15.90 37.60 -25.73
CA TYR A 512 -17.13 37.10 -25.12
C TYR A 512 -18.31 37.93 -25.65
N THR A 513 -18.81 37.60 -26.84
CA THR A 513 -20.23 37.60 -27.24
C THR A 513 -20.34 37.37 -28.75
N ASN A 514 -21.07 36.31 -29.14
CA ASN A 514 -21.45 35.96 -30.51
C ASN A 514 -20.33 35.54 -31.49
N ILE A 515 -20.11 34.23 -31.62
CA ILE A 515 -19.95 33.43 -32.87
C ILE A 515 -19.42 32.04 -32.44
N ILE A 516 -20.32 31.13 -32.03
CA ILE A 516 -19.95 29.75 -31.60
C ILE A 516 -20.05 28.73 -32.74
N GLY A 517 -20.64 29.07 -33.88
CA GLY A 517 -20.94 28.09 -34.95
C GLY A 517 -19.83 27.82 -35.98
N LYS A 518 -19.09 28.83 -36.45
CA LYS A 518 -18.27 28.69 -37.67
C LYS A 518 -16.79 28.34 -37.44
N LYS A 519 -16.19 28.70 -36.30
CA LYS A 519 -14.77 28.38 -36.02
C LYS A 519 -14.54 26.93 -35.55
N ARG A 520 -15.56 26.26 -34.99
CA ARG A 520 -15.51 24.83 -34.67
C ARG A 520 -15.39 23.95 -35.91
N PHE A 521 -15.99 24.35 -37.03
CA PHE A 521 -15.93 23.58 -38.28
C PHE A 521 -14.54 23.67 -38.95
N ALA A 522 -13.89 24.83 -38.91
CA ALA A 522 -12.52 24.98 -39.43
C ALA A 522 -11.48 24.23 -38.57
N LEU A 523 -11.65 24.26 -37.24
CA LEU A 523 -10.80 23.51 -36.30
C LEU A 523 -10.94 21.99 -36.49
N PHE A 524 -12.17 21.50 -36.68
CA PHE A 524 -12.44 20.09 -36.94
C PHE A 524 -11.87 19.63 -38.29
N THR A 525 -11.95 20.48 -39.32
CA THR A 525 -11.45 20.15 -40.66
C THR A 525 -9.92 20.14 -40.71
N ILE A 526 -9.23 21.08 -40.04
CA ILE A 526 -7.76 21.13 -40.01
C ILE A 526 -7.18 20.03 -39.11
N LEU A 527 -7.83 19.73 -37.97
CA LEU A 527 -7.45 18.59 -37.13
C LEU A 527 -7.63 17.27 -37.86
N ILE A 528 -8.71 17.10 -38.64
CA ILE A 528 -8.90 15.90 -39.49
C ILE A 528 -7.82 15.83 -40.57
N PHE A 529 -7.48 16.93 -41.25
CA PHE A 529 -6.43 16.90 -42.28
C PHE A 529 -5.02 16.67 -41.70
N ALA A 530 -4.72 17.16 -40.50
CA ALA A 530 -3.47 16.89 -39.80
C ALA A 530 -3.39 15.44 -39.28
N LEU A 531 -4.50 14.92 -38.71
CA LEU A 531 -4.59 13.53 -38.27
C LEU A 531 -4.54 12.57 -39.47
N VAL A 532 -5.20 12.91 -40.57
CA VAL A 532 -5.17 12.13 -41.82
C VAL A 532 -3.79 12.21 -42.48
N ALA A 533 -3.09 13.34 -42.42
CA ALA A 533 -1.72 13.44 -42.91
C ALA A 533 -0.72 12.64 -42.03
N GLU A 534 -0.85 12.66 -40.70
CA GLU A 534 -0.07 11.81 -39.80
C GLU A 534 -0.40 10.33 -39.99
N VAL A 535 -1.68 9.98 -40.17
CA VAL A 535 -2.10 8.60 -40.45
C VAL A 535 -1.63 8.17 -41.84
N ILE A 536 -1.66 9.02 -42.87
CA ILE A 536 -1.14 8.68 -44.21
C ILE A 536 0.37 8.54 -44.19
N VAL A 537 1.11 9.41 -43.50
CA VAL A 537 2.57 9.27 -43.34
C VAL A 537 2.91 8.01 -42.52
N SER A 538 2.12 7.71 -41.49
CA SER A 538 2.26 6.49 -40.69
C SER A 538 1.90 5.23 -41.50
N VAL A 539 0.86 5.26 -42.34
CA VAL A 539 0.42 4.15 -43.20
C VAL A 539 1.36 3.96 -44.38
N ILE A 540 1.93 5.01 -44.96
CA ILE A 540 2.97 4.91 -45.99
C ILE A 540 4.26 4.33 -45.38
N MET A 541 4.62 4.74 -44.16
CA MET A 541 5.73 4.12 -43.39
C MET A 541 5.42 2.67 -42.97
N TYR A 542 4.17 2.33 -42.66
CA TYR A 542 3.73 0.98 -42.29
C TYR A 542 3.63 0.04 -43.50
N SER A 543 3.26 0.56 -44.68
CA SER A 543 3.10 -0.21 -45.93
C SER A 543 4.42 -0.63 -46.58
N GLN A 544 5.56 -0.17 -46.04
CA GLN A 544 6.90 -0.58 -46.47
C GLN A 544 7.63 -1.47 -45.45
N LEU A 545 6.97 -1.85 -44.35
CA LEU A 545 7.50 -2.87 -43.45
C LEU A 545 7.13 -4.26 -44.00
N PRO A 546 8.10 -5.18 -44.17
CA PRO A 546 7.81 -6.55 -44.53
C PRO A 546 6.93 -7.19 -43.44
N ASP A 547 5.97 -8.03 -43.85
CA ASP A 547 5.02 -8.75 -42.98
C ASP A 547 5.64 -9.11 -41.62
N ASP A 548 5.06 -8.58 -40.53
CA ASP A 548 5.54 -8.83 -39.18
C ASP A 548 5.52 -10.35 -38.91
N PRO A 549 6.64 -10.94 -38.49
CA PRO A 549 6.70 -12.38 -38.28
C PRO A 549 5.87 -12.72 -37.05
N VAL A 550 4.85 -13.56 -37.25
CA VAL A 550 4.16 -14.32 -36.19
C VAL A 550 5.21 -14.83 -35.21
N ILE A 551 5.28 -14.28 -34.00
CA ILE A 551 6.20 -14.77 -32.96
C ILE A 551 5.61 -16.11 -32.49
N PRO A 552 6.30 -17.24 -32.70
CA PRO A 552 5.81 -18.51 -32.19
C PRO A 552 5.91 -18.51 -30.65
N PRO A 553 4.99 -19.16 -29.91
CA PRO A 553 5.00 -19.28 -28.45
C PRO A 553 6.26 -19.91 -27.81
N SER A 554 7.31 -20.18 -28.59
CA SER A 554 8.50 -20.92 -28.19
C SER A 554 9.69 -20.07 -27.69
N THR A 555 9.57 -18.74 -27.56
CA THR A 555 10.69 -17.85 -27.15
C THR A 555 10.61 -17.29 -25.73
N ILE A 556 9.44 -17.36 -25.07
CA ILE A 556 9.27 -16.89 -23.69
C ILE A 556 9.67 -17.99 -22.71
N THR A 557 10.59 -17.67 -21.81
CA THR A 557 11.21 -18.61 -20.88
C THR A 557 11.00 -18.15 -19.43
N PRO A 558 10.34 -18.96 -18.56
CA PRO A 558 10.17 -18.61 -17.16
C PRO A 558 11.46 -18.86 -16.35
N ILE A 559 11.85 -17.89 -15.53
CA ILE A 559 12.95 -17.96 -14.56
C ILE A 559 12.36 -17.72 -13.17
N ASP A 560 12.71 -18.57 -12.21
CA ASP A 560 12.28 -18.39 -10.81
C ASP A 560 13.45 -17.91 -9.96
N ILE A 561 13.27 -16.80 -9.28
CA ILE A 561 14.21 -16.24 -8.30
C ILE A 561 13.60 -16.42 -6.91
N ILE A 562 14.30 -17.13 -6.05
CA ILE A 562 13.91 -17.39 -4.67
C ILE A 562 14.86 -16.61 -3.75
N GLY A 563 14.32 -15.74 -2.90
CA GLY A 563 15.08 -14.96 -1.93
C GLY A 563 14.78 -15.37 -0.49
N ILE A 564 15.80 -15.74 0.27
CA ILE A 564 15.69 -16.08 1.70
C ILE A 564 16.42 -15.00 2.48
N SER A 565 15.68 -14.22 3.28
CA SER A 565 16.26 -13.16 4.11
C SER A 565 16.14 -13.50 5.58
N ASP A 566 17.09 -13.04 6.39
CA ASP A 566 16.98 -12.98 7.85
C ASP A 566 16.57 -14.33 8.46
N LEU A 567 17.19 -15.42 7.99
CA LEU A 567 16.88 -16.77 8.49
C LEU A 567 17.23 -16.88 9.98
N HIS A 568 18.21 -16.12 10.46
CA HIS A 568 18.66 -16.12 11.87
C HIS A 568 18.91 -17.54 12.40
N GLY A 569 19.51 -18.40 11.56
CA GLY A 569 19.79 -19.79 11.88
C GLY A 569 18.56 -20.65 12.23
N ARG A 570 17.34 -20.18 11.91
CA ARG A 570 16.07 -20.80 12.32
C ARG A 570 15.76 -22.06 11.52
N LEU A 571 16.48 -23.14 11.84
CA LEU A 571 16.21 -24.47 11.28
C LEU A 571 14.98 -25.11 11.93
N GLU A 572 14.72 -24.75 13.18
CA GLU A 572 13.63 -25.22 14.02
C GLU A 572 13.15 -24.10 14.95
N SER A 573 11.89 -24.15 15.38
CA SER A 573 11.34 -23.22 16.37
C SER A 573 11.74 -23.60 17.81
N THR A 574 11.43 -22.72 18.76
CA THR A 574 11.64 -22.94 20.21
C THR A 574 10.89 -24.15 20.77
N ASP A 575 9.83 -24.59 20.10
CA ASP A 575 9.04 -25.79 20.38
C ASP A 575 9.31 -26.94 19.39
N ASP A 576 10.51 -26.96 18.80
CA ASP A 576 11.05 -28.05 17.96
C ASP A 576 10.31 -28.31 16.63
N LYS A 577 9.51 -27.35 16.13
CA LYS A 577 8.85 -27.48 14.82
C LYS A 577 9.86 -27.28 13.68
N PRO A 578 9.72 -28.00 12.55
CA PRO A 578 10.76 -28.09 11.52
C PRO A 578 10.69 -26.94 10.49
N VAL A 579 10.97 -25.71 10.93
CA VAL A 579 10.85 -24.46 10.16
C VAL A 579 11.49 -24.54 8.76
N THR A 580 12.81 -24.74 8.70
CA THR A 580 13.54 -24.74 7.41
C THR A 580 13.21 -25.97 6.57
N ALA A 581 12.82 -27.10 7.18
CA ALA A 581 12.44 -28.27 6.40
C ALA A 581 11.13 -28.05 5.65
N VAL A 582 10.16 -27.34 6.23
CA VAL A 582 8.91 -26.98 5.53
C VAL A 582 9.17 -25.95 4.42
N MET A 583 10.02 -24.95 4.70
CA MET A 583 10.48 -24.01 3.68
C MET A 583 11.17 -24.73 2.52
N ALA A 584 12.08 -25.65 2.83
CA ALA A 584 12.84 -26.41 1.85
C ALA A 584 11.95 -27.29 0.97
N ALA A 585 10.90 -27.90 1.52
CA ALA A 585 9.94 -28.66 0.72
C ALA A 585 9.23 -27.76 -0.31
N SER A 586 8.84 -26.55 0.10
CA SER A 586 8.19 -25.57 -0.76
C SER A 586 9.13 -25.08 -1.87
N ILE A 587 10.39 -24.78 -1.53
CA ILE A 587 11.42 -24.35 -2.49
C ILE A 587 11.77 -25.48 -3.45
N LYS A 588 11.98 -26.71 -2.97
CA LYS A 588 12.28 -27.87 -3.82
C LYS A 588 11.13 -28.19 -4.77
N LYS A 589 9.87 -27.94 -4.39
CA LYS A 589 8.73 -28.04 -5.30
C LYS A 589 8.84 -27.04 -6.46
N ILE A 590 9.05 -25.75 -6.15
CA ILE A 590 9.26 -24.72 -7.19
C ILE A 590 10.44 -25.11 -8.09
N TYR A 591 11.55 -25.53 -7.48
CA TYR A 591 12.74 -25.98 -8.21
C TYR A 591 12.44 -27.18 -9.12
N SER A 592 11.60 -28.13 -8.69
CA SER A 592 11.23 -29.31 -9.50
C SER A 592 10.38 -28.96 -10.71
N GLU A 593 9.60 -27.89 -10.64
CA GLU A 593 8.80 -27.37 -11.76
C GLU A 593 9.68 -26.65 -12.80
N ASN A 594 10.83 -26.11 -12.39
CA ASN A 594 11.71 -25.34 -13.27
C ASN A 594 13.24 -25.53 -13.02
N PRO A 595 13.76 -26.78 -13.05
CA PRO A 595 15.05 -27.13 -12.44
C PRO A 595 16.28 -26.46 -13.06
N ASN A 596 16.23 -26.10 -14.34
CA ASN A 596 17.35 -25.47 -15.05
C ASN A 596 17.28 -23.93 -15.04
N ARG A 597 16.22 -23.35 -14.46
CA ARG A 597 15.92 -21.91 -14.49
C ARG A 597 15.45 -21.35 -13.16
N SER A 598 15.57 -22.11 -12.08
CA SER A 598 15.42 -21.60 -10.71
C SER A 598 16.78 -21.20 -10.12
N LEU A 599 16.78 -20.12 -9.35
CA LEU A 599 17.92 -19.56 -8.65
C LEU A 599 17.53 -19.26 -7.20
N VAL A 600 18.27 -19.80 -6.24
CA VAL A 600 18.04 -19.58 -4.80
C VAL A 600 19.14 -18.68 -4.25
N LEU A 601 18.73 -17.58 -3.61
CA LEU A 601 19.59 -16.50 -3.12
C LEU A 601 19.34 -16.23 -1.64
N GLY A 602 20.41 -16.04 -0.87
CA GLY A 602 20.36 -15.47 0.47
C GLY A 602 20.43 -13.95 0.42
N VAL A 603 19.64 -13.27 1.25
CA VAL A 603 19.58 -11.80 1.33
C VAL A 603 20.35 -11.28 2.56
N GLY A 604 21.20 -12.11 3.18
CA GLY A 604 21.95 -11.79 4.40
C GLY A 604 21.24 -12.19 5.69
N ASP A 605 21.96 -12.16 6.81
CA ASP A 605 21.52 -12.62 8.13
C ASP A 605 20.98 -14.06 8.11
N LEU A 606 21.74 -14.98 7.48
CA LEU A 606 21.36 -16.39 7.45
C LEU A 606 21.71 -17.11 8.77
N TYR A 607 22.73 -16.61 9.46
CA TYR A 607 23.28 -17.15 10.70
C TYR A 607 22.74 -16.44 11.95
N THR A 608 23.23 -16.88 13.12
CA THR A 608 22.94 -16.35 14.47
C THR A 608 21.47 -16.42 14.86
N GLY A 609 21.17 -16.91 16.06
CA GLY A 609 19.78 -16.97 16.55
C GLY A 609 19.38 -18.31 17.16
N THR A 610 20.12 -19.38 16.85
CA THR A 610 19.85 -20.73 17.36
C THR A 610 21.14 -21.47 17.73
N PRO A 611 21.11 -22.43 18.69
CA PRO A 611 22.28 -23.24 19.01
C PRO A 611 22.81 -24.05 17.82
N LEU A 612 21.94 -24.50 16.92
CA LEU A 612 22.34 -25.18 15.68
C LEU A 612 23.19 -24.29 14.78
N SER A 613 22.94 -22.98 14.77
CA SER A 613 23.74 -22.03 14.01
C SER A 613 25.15 -21.86 14.56
N LEU A 614 25.39 -22.08 15.86
CA LEU A 614 26.71 -21.90 16.47
C LEU A 614 27.73 -22.95 16.02
N TYR A 615 27.26 -24.15 15.67
CA TYR A 615 28.14 -25.26 15.33
C TYR A 615 29.02 -24.93 14.13
N ASN A 616 30.34 -24.95 14.37
CA ASN A 616 31.38 -24.65 13.38
C ASN A 616 31.02 -23.42 12.50
N TYR A 617 30.60 -22.33 13.15
CA TYR A 617 30.32 -21.06 12.49
C TYR A 617 29.22 -21.14 11.41
N GLY A 618 28.12 -21.83 11.70
CA GLY A 618 26.95 -21.90 10.82
C GLY A 618 26.93 -23.10 9.86
N GLU A 619 27.78 -24.11 10.06
CA GLU A 619 27.90 -25.26 9.16
C GLU A 619 26.55 -25.97 8.93
N ILE A 620 25.75 -26.19 9.99
CA ILE A 620 24.46 -26.90 9.87
C ILE A 620 23.45 -26.07 9.06
N VAL A 621 23.46 -24.74 9.24
CA VAL A 621 22.63 -23.82 8.46
C VAL A 621 23.01 -23.90 6.98
N MET A 622 24.30 -23.86 6.68
CA MET A 622 24.77 -23.98 5.30
C MET A 622 24.50 -25.35 4.70
N GLN A 623 24.59 -26.45 5.44
CA GLN A 623 24.16 -27.76 4.95
C GLN A 623 22.69 -27.74 4.51
N ALA A 624 21.80 -27.10 5.29
CA ALA A 624 20.40 -26.95 4.92
C ALA A 624 20.24 -26.05 3.67
N MET A 625 20.93 -24.92 3.58
CA MET A 625 20.88 -24.03 2.40
C MET A 625 21.48 -24.69 1.13
N ASN A 626 22.50 -25.53 1.29
CA ASN A 626 23.09 -26.30 0.20
C ASN A 626 22.11 -27.35 -0.35
N SER A 627 21.31 -27.97 0.53
CA SER A 627 20.31 -28.97 0.13
C SER A 627 19.21 -28.39 -0.78
N ILE A 628 18.97 -27.08 -0.69
CA ILE A 628 18.05 -26.33 -1.58
C ILE A 628 18.77 -25.58 -2.69
N LYS A 629 20.06 -25.85 -2.89
CA LYS A 629 20.89 -25.28 -3.97
C LYS A 629 20.97 -23.75 -3.94
N MET A 630 21.09 -23.14 -2.75
CA MET A 630 21.43 -21.73 -2.66
C MET A 630 22.78 -21.47 -3.34
N GLU A 631 22.84 -20.50 -4.26
CA GLU A 631 24.02 -20.24 -5.10
C GLU A 631 24.87 -19.06 -4.60
N ALA A 632 24.20 -18.05 -4.06
CA ALA A 632 24.86 -16.86 -3.55
C ALA A 632 24.06 -16.26 -2.39
N THR A 633 24.74 -15.51 -1.53
CA THR A 633 24.11 -14.71 -0.49
C THR A 633 24.76 -13.34 -0.40
N ALA A 634 23.95 -12.30 -0.17
CA ALA A 634 24.48 -11.04 0.32
C ALA A 634 25.02 -11.21 1.75
N LEU A 635 25.90 -10.29 2.17
CA LEU A 635 26.24 -10.14 3.59
C LEU A 635 25.15 -9.33 4.28
N GLY A 636 24.69 -9.83 5.42
CA GLY A 636 24.03 -9.06 6.47
C GLY A 636 24.97 -8.77 7.63
N ASN A 637 24.46 -8.08 8.64
CA ASN A 637 25.25 -7.73 9.81
C ASN A 637 25.61 -8.97 10.64
N HIS A 638 24.72 -9.95 10.79
CA HIS A 638 25.01 -11.11 11.64
C HIS A 638 26.07 -12.08 11.06
N GLU A 639 26.47 -11.93 9.80
CA GLU A 639 27.67 -12.58 9.26
C GLU A 639 28.99 -12.10 9.95
N PHE A 640 28.96 -11.04 10.76
CA PHE A 640 30.13 -10.52 11.47
C PHE A 640 30.21 -10.95 12.93
N ASP A 641 29.21 -11.66 13.47
CA ASP A 641 29.13 -11.99 14.90
C ASP A 641 30.31 -12.83 15.40
N TRP A 642 30.89 -13.66 14.52
CA TRP A 642 32.09 -14.45 14.82
C TRP A 642 33.35 -13.94 14.11
N GLY A 643 33.29 -12.73 13.56
CA GLY A 643 34.29 -12.18 12.65
C GLY A 643 34.19 -12.75 11.24
N LEU A 644 34.19 -11.86 10.25
CA LEU A 644 33.96 -12.20 8.84
C LEU A 644 34.94 -13.25 8.29
N THR A 645 36.20 -13.22 8.75
CA THR A 645 37.24 -14.19 8.36
C THR A 645 36.86 -15.63 8.73
N ASN A 646 36.18 -15.85 9.85
CA ASN A 646 35.75 -17.19 10.25
C ASN A 646 34.62 -17.71 9.35
N ILE A 647 33.63 -16.86 9.03
CA ILE A 647 32.57 -17.21 8.07
C ILE A 647 33.16 -17.56 6.71
N ILE A 648 34.13 -16.78 6.22
CA ILE A 648 34.75 -17.02 4.91
C ILE A 648 35.59 -18.31 4.91
N ASN A 649 36.46 -18.50 5.90
CA ASN A 649 37.48 -19.56 5.88
C ASN A 649 36.95 -20.92 6.32
N LYS A 650 35.88 -20.95 7.12
CA LYS A 650 35.30 -22.18 7.68
C LYS A 650 33.95 -22.54 7.06
N ARG A 651 33.53 -21.86 6.00
CA ARG A 651 32.26 -22.13 5.31
C ARG A 651 32.15 -23.58 4.86
N ALA A 652 30.98 -24.17 5.08
CA ALA A 652 30.60 -25.45 4.53
C ALA A 652 29.83 -25.24 3.21
N GLY A 653 30.54 -24.86 2.13
CA GLY A 653 29.91 -24.71 0.81
C GLY A 653 30.71 -23.90 -0.22
N GLU A 654 30.19 -23.90 -1.45
CA GLU A 654 30.78 -23.22 -2.61
C GLU A 654 30.05 -21.91 -2.99
N GLN A 655 29.12 -21.45 -2.14
CA GLN A 655 28.34 -20.23 -2.40
C GLN A 655 29.20 -18.99 -2.50
N TYR A 656 28.74 -18.07 -3.35
CA TYR A 656 29.31 -16.73 -3.43
C TYR A 656 28.75 -15.84 -2.31
N TYR A 657 29.63 -15.28 -1.50
CA TYR A 657 29.30 -14.16 -0.63
C TYR A 657 29.45 -12.87 -1.41
N LEU A 658 28.37 -12.09 -1.44
CA LEU A 658 28.24 -10.91 -2.28
C LEU A 658 28.18 -9.63 -1.44
N CYS A 659 29.06 -8.68 -1.71
CA CYS A 659 28.98 -7.34 -1.11
C CYS A 659 29.78 -6.32 -1.92
N ALA A 660 29.10 -5.36 -2.53
CA ALA A 660 29.69 -4.34 -3.39
C ALA A 660 30.17 -3.10 -2.64
N ASN A 661 29.61 -2.83 -1.45
CA ASN A 661 29.82 -1.57 -0.71
C ASN A 661 30.60 -1.73 0.61
N LEU A 662 31.38 -2.81 0.75
CA LEU A 662 32.19 -3.08 1.93
C LEU A 662 33.66 -3.21 1.56
N LEU A 663 34.51 -2.49 2.27
CA LEU A 663 35.96 -2.48 2.06
C LEU A 663 36.68 -2.62 3.40
N THR A 664 37.93 -3.08 3.35
CA THR A 664 38.83 -3.00 4.51
C THR A 664 39.07 -1.54 4.89
N LYS A 665 39.58 -1.30 6.10
CA LYS A 665 39.95 0.05 6.54
C LYS A 665 40.97 0.73 5.62
N SER A 666 41.87 -0.05 5.01
CA SER A 666 42.85 0.40 3.99
C SER A 666 42.21 0.76 2.64
N GLY A 667 40.94 0.39 2.43
CA GLY A 667 40.20 0.66 1.19
C GLY A 667 40.27 -0.44 0.15
N GLU A 668 40.68 -1.65 0.53
CA GLU A 668 40.84 -2.80 -0.35
C GLU A 668 39.59 -3.69 -0.32
N THR A 669 39.38 -4.46 -1.39
CA THR A 669 38.34 -5.48 -1.45
C THR A 669 38.65 -6.63 -0.50
N ILE A 670 37.63 -7.21 0.12
CA ILE A 670 37.81 -8.32 1.07
C ILE A 670 37.96 -9.62 0.28
N GLN A 671 38.99 -10.41 0.60
CA GLN A 671 39.26 -11.68 -0.06
C GLN A 671 38.05 -12.64 0.06
N ASN A 672 37.72 -13.35 -1.03
CA ASN A 672 36.61 -14.31 -1.13
C ASN A 672 35.19 -13.72 -0.98
N ILE A 673 35.05 -12.40 -0.90
CA ILE A 673 33.79 -11.68 -1.10
C ILE A 673 33.88 -10.97 -2.43
N VAL A 674 32.88 -11.17 -3.28
CA VAL A 674 32.84 -10.55 -4.61
C VAL A 674 31.70 -9.55 -4.67
N PRO A 675 31.82 -8.43 -5.40
CA PRO A 675 30.76 -7.42 -5.44
C PRO A 675 29.52 -7.93 -6.19
N TYR A 676 29.72 -8.75 -7.22
CA TYR A 676 28.66 -9.38 -7.99
C TYR A 676 29.11 -10.70 -8.62
N LYS A 677 28.14 -11.52 -9.04
CA LYS A 677 28.36 -12.76 -9.81
C LYS A 677 27.37 -12.83 -10.96
N ILE A 678 27.84 -13.22 -12.15
CA ILE A 678 26.96 -13.60 -13.26
C ILE A 678 26.81 -15.12 -13.26
N VAL A 679 25.57 -15.59 -13.21
CA VAL A 679 25.20 -17.01 -13.38
C VAL A 679 24.43 -17.18 -14.68
N GLU A 680 24.58 -18.33 -15.33
CA GLU A 680 23.87 -18.62 -16.57
C GLU A 680 22.82 -19.72 -16.34
N LYS A 681 21.56 -19.42 -16.70
CA LYS A 681 20.42 -20.32 -16.57
C LYS A 681 19.76 -20.46 -17.93
N ASP A 682 19.87 -21.64 -18.54
CA ASP A 682 19.28 -21.94 -19.86
C ASP A 682 19.67 -20.89 -20.93
N GLY A 683 20.95 -20.49 -20.96
CA GLY A 683 21.49 -19.47 -21.87
C GLY A 683 21.21 -18.02 -21.49
N ILE A 684 20.54 -17.77 -20.35
CA ILE A 684 20.21 -16.42 -19.85
C ILE A 684 21.18 -16.07 -18.73
N LYS A 685 21.92 -14.97 -18.90
CA LYS A 685 22.92 -14.47 -17.94
C LYS A 685 22.26 -13.56 -16.92
N ILE A 686 22.26 -13.96 -15.66
CA ILE A 686 21.67 -13.23 -14.54
C ILE A 686 22.80 -12.73 -13.65
N ALA A 687 22.93 -11.42 -13.52
CA ALA A 687 23.86 -10.80 -12.59
C ALA A 687 23.20 -10.64 -11.21
N ILE A 688 23.90 -11.06 -10.16
CA ILE A 688 23.50 -10.94 -8.78
C ILE A 688 24.51 -10.01 -8.10
N ILE A 689 24.06 -8.86 -7.61
CA ILE A 689 24.90 -7.85 -6.97
C ILE A 689 24.54 -7.79 -5.49
N GLY A 690 25.50 -8.02 -4.60
CA GLY A 690 25.25 -7.97 -3.16
C GLY A 690 25.53 -6.59 -2.58
N ALA A 691 24.82 -6.20 -1.53
CA ALA A 691 25.17 -5.03 -0.72
C ALA A 691 24.68 -5.22 0.72
N ILE A 692 25.35 -4.56 1.67
CA ILE A 692 25.01 -4.56 3.09
C ILE A 692 24.54 -3.17 3.53
N THR A 693 23.67 -3.10 4.54
CA THR A 693 23.19 -1.83 5.10
C THR A 693 24.32 -0.85 5.41
N GLN A 694 24.08 0.44 5.09
CA GLN A 694 25.02 1.52 5.42
C GLN A 694 25.19 1.73 6.93
N ARG A 695 24.28 1.14 7.73
CA ARG A 695 24.28 1.24 9.20
C ARG A 695 25.10 0.17 9.89
N LEU A 696 25.85 -0.68 9.16
CA LEU A 696 26.64 -1.77 9.75
C LEU A 696 27.50 -1.33 10.95
N ILE A 697 28.18 -0.18 10.88
CA ILE A 697 29.05 0.31 11.97
C ILE A 697 28.23 0.72 13.21
N GLU A 698 27.01 1.23 13.01
CA GLU A 698 26.09 1.55 14.11
C GLU A 698 25.55 0.26 14.75
N LEU A 699 25.20 -0.72 13.91
CA LEU A 699 24.67 -2.01 14.34
C LEU A 699 25.73 -2.89 15.00
N MET A 700 26.99 -2.75 14.58
CA MET A 700 28.12 -3.55 15.05
C MET A 700 29.37 -2.69 15.27
N PRO A 701 29.40 -1.88 16.34
CA PRO A 701 30.50 -0.96 16.61
C PRO A 701 31.89 -1.62 16.63
N GLN A 702 31.97 -2.90 16.98
CA GLN A 702 33.21 -3.68 16.99
C GLN A 702 33.89 -3.77 15.61
N VAL A 703 33.14 -3.67 14.51
CA VAL A 703 33.69 -3.81 13.14
C VAL A 703 34.28 -2.50 12.59
N LYS A 704 34.10 -1.38 13.30
CA LYS A 704 34.49 -0.02 12.87
C LYS A 704 35.99 0.15 12.60
N ASN A 705 36.82 -0.60 13.32
CA ASN A 705 38.27 -0.50 13.21
C ASN A 705 38.81 -1.26 11.98
N ASP A 706 38.11 -2.30 11.54
CA ASP A 706 38.57 -3.22 10.50
C ASP A 706 38.00 -2.88 9.12
N TYR A 707 36.81 -2.27 9.08
CA TYR A 707 36.06 -2.06 7.84
C TYR A 707 35.57 -0.62 7.65
N LYS A 708 35.23 -0.30 6.40
CA LYS A 708 34.46 0.88 6.02
C LYS A 708 33.32 0.45 5.10
N VAL A 709 32.19 1.14 5.21
CA VAL A 709 30.98 0.89 4.41
C VAL A 709 30.71 2.10 3.54
N ASP A 710 30.64 1.87 2.23
CA ASP A 710 30.35 2.91 1.25
C ASP A 710 28.86 2.94 0.92
N LYS A 711 28.43 3.99 0.20
CA LYS A 711 27.04 4.16 -0.25
C LYS A 711 26.61 3.02 -1.16
N ILE A 712 25.43 2.43 -0.89
CA ILE A 712 24.92 1.26 -1.63
C ILE A 712 24.70 1.58 -3.10
N ALA A 713 23.91 2.62 -3.40
CA ALA A 713 23.48 2.92 -4.77
C ALA A 713 24.66 3.13 -5.74
N ILE A 714 25.70 3.87 -5.32
CA ILE A 714 26.89 4.12 -6.15
C ILE A 714 27.58 2.80 -6.52
N ASN A 715 27.83 1.94 -5.53
CA ASN A 715 28.55 0.69 -5.73
C ASN A 715 27.71 -0.33 -6.54
N VAL A 716 26.41 -0.42 -6.26
CA VAL A 716 25.50 -1.29 -7.00
C VAL A 716 25.37 -0.83 -8.46
N ASN A 717 25.24 0.47 -8.73
CA ASN A 717 25.16 1.00 -10.10
C ASN A 717 26.43 0.73 -10.90
N ASN A 718 27.60 0.88 -10.29
CA ASN A 718 28.89 0.56 -10.91
C ASN A 718 28.96 -0.94 -11.29
N CYS A 719 28.54 -1.82 -10.37
CA CYS A 719 28.49 -3.26 -10.63
C CYS A 719 27.45 -3.61 -11.70
N ALA A 720 26.27 -2.99 -11.69
CA ALA A 720 25.21 -3.21 -12.67
C ALA A 720 25.67 -2.82 -14.08
N LYS A 721 26.35 -1.67 -14.20
CA LYS A 721 26.96 -1.23 -15.46
C LYS A 721 27.98 -2.24 -15.97
N LEU A 722 28.93 -2.66 -15.12
CA LEU A 722 29.94 -3.66 -15.47
C LEU A 722 29.30 -5.00 -15.87
N ALA A 723 28.29 -5.45 -15.14
CA ALA A 723 27.59 -6.69 -15.41
C ALA A 723 26.86 -6.65 -16.76
N LYS A 724 26.16 -5.56 -17.08
CA LYS A 724 25.53 -5.35 -18.41
C LYS A 724 26.60 -5.31 -19.51
N THR A 725 27.74 -4.65 -19.31
CA THR A 725 28.87 -4.68 -20.25
C THR A 725 29.41 -6.10 -20.46
N ASN A 726 29.42 -6.93 -19.42
CA ASN A 726 29.80 -8.35 -19.48
C ASN A 726 28.68 -9.27 -19.99
N GLY A 727 27.60 -8.69 -20.54
CA GLY A 727 26.53 -9.41 -21.23
C GLY A 727 25.43 -9.94 -20.32
N ALA A 728 25.27 -9.42 -19.09
CA ALA A 728 24.14 -9.76 -18.23
C ALA A 728 22.82 -9.35 -18.89
N ASN A 729 21.90 -10.30 -18.96
CA ASN A 729 20.54 -10.11 -19.46
C ASN A 729 19.66 -9.47 -18.38
N ILE A 730 19.70 -10.03 -17.17
CA ILE A 730 18.93 -9.61 -16.00
C ILE A 730 19.91 -9.20 -14.91
N VAL A 731 19.63 -8.12 -14.18
CA VAL A 731 20.41 -7.66 -13.02
C VAL A 731 19.53 -7.64 -11.79
N ILE A 732 19.92 -8.40 -10.78
CA ILE A 732 19.22 -8.50 -9.49
C ILE A 732 20.16 -7.94 -8.42
N ALA A 733 19.71 -6.91 -7.70
CA ALA A 733 20.41 -6.44 -6.51
C ALA A 733 19.83 -7.17 -5.29
N VAL A 734 20.71 -7.78 -4.50
CA VAL A 734 20.39 -8.44 -3.25
C VAL A 734 21.00 -7.60 -2.15
N ILE A 735 20.17 -6.80 -1.48
CA ILE A 735 20.61 -5.74 -0.58
C ILE A 735 20.11 -6.08 0.82
N HIS A 736 21.02 -6.30 1.75
CA HIS A 736 20.67 -6.45 3.17
C HIS A 736 20.39 -5.08 3.80
N GLU A 737 19.36 -4.41 3.27
CA GLU A 737 18.79 -3.16 3.74
C GLU A 737 17.28 -3.24 3.52
N GLY A 738 16.53 -2.61 4.41
CA GLY A 738 15.08 -2.74 4.46
C GLY A 738 14.37 -1.43 4.70
N THR A 739 13.05 -1.50 4.76
CA THR A 739 12.19 -0.38 5.15
C THR A 739 10.86 -0.93 5.67
N LYS A 740 10.18 -0.14 6.51
CA LYS A 740 8.85 -0.44 7.04
C LYS A 740 7.74 0.35 6.35
N ASP A 741 8.10 1.36 5.57
CA ASP A 741 7.16 2.21 4.83
C ASP A 741 7.45 2.11 3.33
N LYS A 742 6.40 2.17 2.50
CA LYS A 742 6.49 2.02 1.05
C LYS A 742 6.99 3.28 0.34
N LEU A 743 7.01 4.43 1.02
CA LEU A 743 7.33 5.74 0.46
C LEU A 743 8.60 6.35 1.05
N VAL A 744 8.97 5.97 2.28
CA VAL A 744 10.16 6.48 2.98
C VAL A 744 10.94 5.36 3.66
N GLY A 745 12.26 5.56 3.80
CA GLY A 745 13.17 4.62 4.46
C GLY A 745 14.46 4.40 3.68
N ASP A 746 15.40 3.71 4.31
CA ASP A 746 16.77 3.52 3.79
C ASP A 746 16.74 2.80 2.43
N LEU A 747 16.03 1.66 2.35
CA LEU A 747 15.88 0.94 1.09
C LEU A 747 15.13 1.77 0.03
N ILE A 748 14.10 2.55 0.40
CA ILE A 748 13.38 3.41 -0.57
C ILE A 748 14.33 4.45 -1.16
N THR A 749 15.14 5.09 -0.31
CA THR A 749 16.14 6.06 -0.75
C THR A 749 17.14 5.42 -1.71
N THR A 750 17.67 4.25 -1.34
CA THR A 750 18.54 3.45 -2.20
C THR A 750 17.88 3.16 -3.55
N LEU A 751 16.61 2.71 -3.58
CA LEU A 751 15.89 2.39 -4.82
C LEU A 751 15.78 3.58 -5.78
N THR A 752 15.56 4.80 -5.27
CA THR A 752 15.43 6.00 -6.12
C THR A 752 16.72 6.36 -6.86
N GLU A 753 17.87 5.90 -6.37
CA GLU A 753 19.18 6.17 -6.94
C GLU A 753 19.73 5.01 -7.79
N LEU A 754 19.04 3.86 -7.83
CA LEU A 754 19.51 2.68 -8.56
C LEU A 754 19.28 2.79 -10.07
N GLU A 755 20.32 2.47 -10.83
CA GLU A 755 20.35 2.44 -12.28
C GLU A 755 20.77 1.05 -12.79
N ASN A 756 20.26 0.63 -13.94
CA ASN A 756 20.61 -0.64 -14.61
C ASN A 756 20.33 -1.94 -13.81
N VAL A 757 19.69 -1.85 -12.65
CA VAL A 757 19.15 -2.97 -11.86
C VAL A 757 17.75 -3.29 -12.34
N ASP A 758 17.33 -4.55 -12.46
CA ASP A 758 15.97 -4.92 -12.87
C ASP A 758 15.05 -5.14 -11.65
N PHE A 759 15.56 -5.87 -10.63
CA PHE A 759 14.84 -6.20 -9.40
C PHE A 759 15.71 -6.07 -8.16
N VAL A 760 15.08 -5.80 -7.01
CA VAL A 760 15.75 -5.76 -5.70
C VAL A 760 15.14 -6.78 -4.74
N LEU A 761 15.99 -7.58 -4.09
CA LEU A 761 15.62 -8.40 -2.94
C LEU A 761 16.20 -7.72 -1.69
N GLY A 762 15.33 -7.28 -0.78
CA GLY A 762 15.65 -6.57 0.46
C GLY A 762 15.52 -7.45 1.70
N GLY A 763 16.18 -7.03 2.78
CA GLY A 763 16.24 -7.76 4.06
C GLY A 763 16.29 -6.83 5.27
N HIS A 764 16.87 -7.27 6.39
CA HIS A 764 17.23 -6.50 7.60
C HIS A 764 16.05 -5.98 8.46
N SER A 765 14.94 -5.64 7.82
CA SER A 765 13.79 -4.98 8.43
C SER A 765 12.75 -5.97 9.00
N HIS A 766 12.86 -7.24 8.63
CA HIS A 766 12.07 -8.39 9.12
C HIS A 766 10.57 -8.32 8.83
N ASN A 767 10.15 -7.44 7.93
CA ASN A 767 8.75 -7.31 7.51
C ASN A 767 8.57 -7.76 6.07
N GLU A 768 7.34 -8.15 5.76
CA GLU A 768 6.94 -8.42 4.38
C GLU A 768 6.57 -7.14 3.66
N MET A 769 7.16 -6.95 2.48
CA MET A 769 6.79 -5.82 1.65
C MET A 769 7.09 -6.06 0.17
N ILE A 770 6.16 -5.62 -0.67
CA ILE A 770 6.36 -5.45 -2.11
C ILE A 770 6.29 -3.96 -2.39
N ILE A 771 7.37 -3.40 -2.92
CA ILE A 771 7.50 -1.98 -3.26
C ILE A 771 7.43 -1.85 -4.78
N THR A 772 6.44 -1.09 -5.26
CA THR A 772 6.29 -0.71 -6.67
C THR A 772 6.10 0.81 -6.72
N PRO A 773 7.17 1.60 -6.91
CA PRO A 773 7.06 3.05 -6.88
C PRO A 773 6.26 3.59 -8.07
N LEU A 774 5.57 4.71 -7.88
CA LEU A 774 4.67 5.34 -8.86
C LEU A 774 5.39 5.86 -10.13
N SER A 775 6.73 5.89 -10.15
CA SER A 775 7.57 6.49 -11.19
C SER A 775 8.67 5.54 -11.68
N SER A 776 8.35 4.40 -12.31
CA SER A 776 9.33 3.54 -13.02
C SER A 776 10.58 3.07 -12.23
N VAL A 777 10.61 3.27 -10.91
CA VAL A 777 11.69 2.77 -10.04
C VAL A 777 11.51 1.27 -9.84
N LYS A 778 12.64 0.58 -9.69
CA LYS A 778 12.76 -0.89 -9.66
C LYS A 778 11.86 -1.50 -8.57
N ARG A 779 11.26 -2.66 -8.86
CA ARG A 779 10.46 -3.38 -7.85
C ARG A 779 11.38 -3.99 -6.80
N ALA A 780 11.01 -3.84 -5.53
CA ALA A 780 11.71 -4.44 -4.41
C ALA A 780 10.79 -5.39 -3.63
N PHE A 781 11.37 -6.48 -3.13
CA PHE A 781 10.68 -7.52 -2.38
C PHE A 781 11.42 -7.76 -1.07
N ILE A 782 10.72 -7.76 0.06
CA ILE A 782 11.25 -8.05 1.39
C ILE A 782 10.40 -9.18 1.99
N SER A 783 11.03 -10.25 2.46
CA SER A 783 10.36 -11.32 3.22
C SER A 783 10.48 -11.10 4.73
N GLU A 784 9.64 -11.78 5.49
CA GLU A 784 9.80 -11.89 6.93
C GLU A 784 11.09 -12.63 7.33
N GLU A 785 11.40 -12.56 8.61
CA GLU A 785 12.52 -13.25 9.27
C GLU A 785 12.22 -14.72 9.62
N ASN A 786 13.25 -15.43 10.11
CA ASN A 786 13.17 -16.74 10.75
C ASN A 786 12.57 -17.83 9.84
N GLY A 787 12.69 -17.69 8.52
CA GLY A 787 12.10 -18.61 7.56
C GLY A 787 10.56 -18.65 7.60
N LYS A 788 9.91 -17.65 8.19
CA LYS A 788 8.43 -17.52 8.21
C LYS A 788 7.87 -17.22 6.84
N SER A 789 8.66 -16.61 5.96
CA SER A 789 8.38 -16.53 4.53
C SER A 789 9.66 -16.45 3.71
N PHE A 790 9.52 -16.56 2.40
CA PHE A 790 10.58 -16.32 1.44
C PHE A 790 10.01 -15.60 0.20
N ILE A 791 10.87 -14.91 -0.53
CA ILE A 791 10.51 -14.22 -1.78
C ILE A 791 10.48 -15.23 -2.92
N HIS A 792 9.44 -15.21 -3.74
CA HIS A 792 9.43 -15.90 -5.03
C HIS A 792 9.07 -14.91 -6.14
N LEU A 793 10.03 -14.65 -7.04
CA LEU A 793 9.89 -13.80 -8.20
C LEU A 793 10.03 -14.65 -9.47
N ARG A 794 8.92 -14.79 -10.20
CA ARG A 794 8.89 -15.43 -11.52
C ARG A 794 9.01 -14.37 -12.61
N ILE A 795 10.03 -14.50 -13.45
CA ILE A 795 10.33 -13.61 -14.57
C ILE A 795 10.03 -14.37 -15.87
N LEU A 796 9.22 -13.80 -16.76
CA LEU A 796 9.03 -14.29 -18.12
C LEU A 796 10.00 -13.54 -19.03
N TYR A 797 11.02 -14.25 -19.52
CA TYR A 797 12.10 -13.67 -20.32
C TYR A 797 11.96 -14.02 -21.80
N ASP A 798 12.02 -13.02 -22.67
CA ASP A 798 12.08 -13.22 -24.12
C ASP A 798 13.53 -13.38 -24.58
N LYS A 799 13.93 -14.61 -24.89
CA LYS A 799 15.30 -14.91 -25.34
C LYS A 799 15.64 -14.25 -26.68
N LYS A 800 14.64 -14.00 -27.55
CA LYS A 800 14.86 -13.41 -28.88
C LYS A 800 15.19 -11.93 -28.75
N ASN A 801 14.36 -11.21 -28.00
CA ASN A 801 14.51 -9.76 -27.81
C ASN A 801 15.45 -9.40 -26.66
N LYS A 802 15.91 -10.40 -25.90
CA LYS A 802 16.75 -10.27 -24.72
C LYS A 802 16.16 -9.35 -23.64
N SER A 803 14.83 -9.33 -23.53
CA SER A 803 14.09 -8.45 -22.63
C SER A 803 13.22 -9.26 -21.66
N ILE A 804 12.87 -8.63 -20.54
CA ILE A 804 11.83 -9.14 -19.64
C ILE A 804 10.49 -8.84 -20.31
N PHE A 805 9.70 -9.88 -20.58
CA PHE A 805 8.36 -9.76 -21.16
C PHE A 805 7.32 -9.44 -20.09
N ASP A 806 7.37 -10.17 -18.98
CA ASP A 806 6.50 -9.98 -17.82
C ASP A 806 7.21 -10.51 -16.56
N HIS A 807 6.69 -10.16 -15.39
CA HIS A 807 7.19 -10.70 -14.13
C HIS A 807 6.15 -10.58 -13.01
N ASN A 808 6.16 -11.58 -12.14
CA ASN A 808 5.29 -11.64 -10.98
C ASN A 808 6.10 -12.03 -9.74
N GLY A 809 5.96 -11.28 -8.66
CA GLY A 809 6.68 -11.54 -7.42
C GLY A 809 5.73 -11.54 -6.24
N TYR A 810 5.88 -12.53 -5.37
CA TYR A 810 5.07 -12.71 -4.18
C TYR A 810 5.89 -13.24 -3.00
N LEU A 811 5.30 -13.16 -1.81
CA LEU A 811 5.91 -13.59 -0.56
C LEU A 811 5.24 -14.89 -0.13
N PHE A 812 5.99 -15.99 -0.11
CA PHE A 812 5.45 -17.30 0.22
C PHE A 812 5.50 -17.52 1.73
N LYS A 813 4.32 -17.64 2.37
CA LYS A 813 4.20 -17.91 3.81
C LYS A 813 4.55 -19.36 4.13
N ASN A 814 5.54 -19.55 4.98
CA ASN A 814 5.92 -20.85 5.50
C ASN A 814 4.98 -21.27 6.65
N LYS A 815 4.15 -22.28 6.40
CA LYS A 815 3.17 -22.81 7.37
C LYS A 815 3.79 -23.89 8.28
N TYR A 816 4.95 -23.63 8.86
CA TYR A 816 5.66 -24.62 9.69
C TYR A 816 4.92 -25.02 10.98
N TYR A 817 3.95 -24.22 11.41
CA TYR A 817 3.06 -24.50 12.54
C TYR A 817 1.92 -25.45 12.18
N ASP A 818 1.60 -25.63 10.90
CA ASP A 818 0.56 -26.53 10.43
C ASP A 818 1.11 -27.96 10.36
N PRO A 819 0.57 -28.92 11.14
CA PRO A 819 1.03 -30.31 11.13
C PRO A 819 0.85 -31.01 9.77
N SER A 820 -0.02 -30.50 8.89
CA SER A 820 -0.23 -31.03 7.54
C SER A 820 0.84 -30.59 6.53
N SER A 821 1.65 -29.58 6.88
CA SER A 821 2.71 -29.07 6.00
C SER A 821 3.76 -30.14 5.73
N GLN A 822 4.03 -30.37 4.44
CA GLN A 822 5.12 -31.24 4.02
C GLN A 822 6.46 -30.64 4.46
N SER A 823 7.35 -31.49 4.99
CA SER A 823 8.72 -31.09 5.31
C SER A 823 9.73 -31.95 4.55
N ASP A 824 10.85 -31.33 4.16
CA ASP A 824 11.93 -31.99 3.46
C ASP A 824 12.69 -32.97 4.38
N ALA A 825 12.84 -34.20 3.92
CA ALA A 825 13.45 -35.28 4.70
C ALA A 825 14.97 -35.09 4.89
N GLU A 826 15.65 -34.50 3.90
CA GLU A 826 17.09 -34.26 3.97
C GLU A 826 17.42 -33.17 4.98
N VAL A 827 16.69 -32.05 4.98
CA VAL A 827 16.84 -30.99 5.98
C VAL A 827 16.51 -31.51 7.38
N LYS A 828 15.46 -32.31 7.55
CA LYS A 828 15.17 -32.97 8.84
C LYS A 828 16.34 -33.81 9.34
N ARG A 829 16.98 -34.57 8.44
CA ARG A 829 18.17 -35.37 8.77
C ARG A 829 19.36 -34.49 9.14
N ILE A 830 19.61 -33.39 8.43
CA ILE A 830 20.66 -32.42 8.73
C ILE A 830 20.47 -31.85 10.14
N VAL A 831 19.26 -31.40 10.48
CA VAL A 831 18.92 -30.87 11.80
C VAL A 831 19.10 -31.93 12.89
N SER A 832 18.58 -33.15 12.66
CA SER A 832 18.68 -34.24 13.63
C SER A 832 20.13 -34.64 13.92
N ASN A 833 20.97 -34.72 12.90
CA ASN A 833 22.41 -34.99 13.05
C ASN A 833 23.13 -33.84 13.73
N GLY A 834 22.73 -32.61 13.43
CA GLY A 834 23.22 -31.39 14.07
C GLY A 834 22.97 -31.38 15.58
N ARG A 835 21.74 -31.71 16.01
CA ARG A 835 21.37 -31.82 17.43
C ARG A 835 22.22 -32.83 18.20
N GLN A 836 22.71 -33.88 17.55
CA GLN A 836 23.52 -34.93 18.18
C GLN A 836 25.00 -34.54 18.37
N LYS A 837 25.45 -33.42 17.78
CA LYS A 837 26.83 -32.94 17.97
C LYS A 837 27.05 -32.55 19.45
N PRO A 838 28.13 -32.98 20.11
CA PRO A 838 28.38 -32.65 21.52
C PRO A 838 28.31 -31.15 21.83
N GLU A 839 28.81 -30.31 20.92
CA GLU A 839 28.83 -28.85 21.03
C GLU A 839 27.42 -28.22 20.96
N VAL A 840 26.48 -28.90 20.32
CA VAL A 840 25.08 -28.48 20.18
C VAL A 840 24.20 -29.12 21.24
N SER A 841 24.30 -30.44 21.44
CA SER A 841 23.46 -31.22 22.36
C SER A 841 23.47 -30.69 23.79
N LYS A 842 24.60 -30.12 24.25
CA LYS A 842 24.73 -29.47 25.57
C LYS A 842 23.79 -28.27 25.78
N TYR A 843 23.24 -27.69 24.71
CA TYR A 843 22.23 -26.64 24.81
C TYR A 843 20.84 -27.21 25.08
N TYR A 844 20.54 -28.39 24.54
CA TYR A 844 19.20 -29.01 24.62
C TYR A 844 19.02 -29.90 25.85
N SER A 845 20.12 -30.30 26.52
CA SER A 845 20.10 -31.15 27.70
C SER A 845 21.25 -30.79 28.66
N PRO A 846 21.03 -30.83 30.00
CA PRO A 846 19.78 -31.17 30.68
C PRO A 846 18.74 -30.03 30.66
N TYR A 847 17.51 -30.34 31.06
CA TYR A 847 16.56 -29.30 31.44
C TYR A 847 17.02 -28.62 32.73
N LEU A 848 17.04 -27.29 32.72
CA LEU A 848 17.51 -26.45 33.82
C LEU A 848 16.35 -25.97 34.70
N SER A 849 15.16 -25.85 34.13
CA SER A 849 13.99 -25.28 34.83
C SER A 849 12.67 -25.79 34.25
N ASN A 850 11.58 -25.50 34.96
CA ASN A 850 10.21 -25.64 34.49
C ASN A 850 9.49 -24.29 34.47
N CYS A 851 9.08 -23.84 33.29
CA CYS A 851 8.34 -22.60 33.07
C CYS A 851 6.84 -22.83 33.18
N ILE A 852 6.18 -22.19 34.15
CA ILE A 852 4.74 -22.31 34.35
C ILE A 852 3.98 -21.28 33.52
N THR A 853 4.61 -20.13 33.28
CA THR A 853 4.00 -18.95 32.65
C THR A 853 4.87 -18.54 31.47
N GLU A 854 4.30 -18.53 30.27
CA GLU A 854 5.04 -18.15 29.07
C GLU A 854 5.74 -16.80 29.25
N LEU A 855 7.04 -16.75 28.92
CA LEU A 855 7.80 -15.51 28.92
C LEU A 855 7.67 -14.85 27.54
N LEU A 856 6.82 -13.82 27.47
CA LEU A 856 6.63 -13.02 26.28
C LEU A 856 7.70 -11.94 26.14
N ILE A 857 8.22 -11.76 24.92
CA ILE A 857 9.08 -10.63 24.56
C ILE A 857 8.26 -9.34 24.38
N PRO A 858 8.87 -8.13 24.41
CA PRO A 858 8.16 -6.86 24.28
C PRO A 858 7.30 -6.74 23.02
N LYS A 859 7.77 -7.31 21.90
CA LYS A 859 7.01 -7.36 20.63
C LYS A 859 5.62 -7.98 20.81
N HIS A 860 5.54 -9.08 21.57
CA HIS A 860 4.31 -9.83 21.83
C HIS A 860 3.62 -9.47 23.15
N SER A 861 4.26 -8.65 23.99
CA SER A 861 3.65 -8.19 25.22
C SER A 861 2.50 -7.20 24.92
N PRO A 862 1.36 -7.31 25.63
CA PRO A 862 0.30 -6.30 25.56
C PRO A 862 0.70 -4.97 26.21
N ALA A 863 1.78 -4.98 27.01
CA ALA A 863 2.40 -3.80 27.59
C ALA A 863 3.80 -3.56 26.98
N LEU A 864 4.40 -2.40 27.24
CA LEU A 864 5.82 -2.17 26.92
C LEU A 864 6.77 -2.89 27.90
N GLU A 865 6.32 -3.15 29.12
CA GLU A 865 6.91 -4.13 30.06
C GLU A 865 6.68 -5.55 29.53
N SER A 866 7.64 -6.45 29.72
CA SER A 866 7.52 -7.83 29.25
C SER A 866 8.07 -8.82 30.26
N THR A 867 7.38 -9.95 30.43
CA THR A 867 7.80 -11.01 31.35
C THR A 867 9.19 -11.56 31.01
N ALA A 868 9.55 -11.64 29.72
CA ALA A 868 10.89 -12.06 29.33
C ALA A 868 11.96 -11.00 29.66
N GLY A 869 11.61 -9.72 29.51
CA GLY A 869 12.48 -8.61 29.89
C GLY A 869 12.74 -8.54 31.39
N ASP A 870 11.68 -8.67 32.20
CA ASP A 870 11.78 -8.70 33.66
C ASP A 870 12.64 -9.89 34.10
N PHE A 871 12.37 -11.07 33.53
CA PHE A 871 13.16 -12.28 33.78
C PHE A 871 14.66 -12.09 33.50
N VAL A 872 15.01 -11.58 32.32
CA VAL A 872 16.41 -11.37 31.93
C VAL A 872 17.08 -10.32 32.81
N THR A 873 16.44 -9.17 33.01
CA THR A 873 17.00 -8.06 33.78
C THR A 873 17.13 -8.39 35.26
N ASP A 874 16.19 -9.13 35.84
CA ASP A 874 16.28 -9.61 37.23
C ASP A 874 17.46 -10.55 37.40
N LEU A 875 17.63 -11.53 36.51
CA LEU A 875 18.72 -12.50 36.62
C LEU A 875 20.10 -11.88 36.48
N ILE A 876 20.31 -10.95 35.53
CA ILE A 876 21.60 -10.27 35.43
C ILE A 876 21.85 -9.33 36.63
N ARG A 877 20.80 -8.69 37.16
CA ARG A 877 20.93 -7.82 38.35
C ARG A 877 21.33 -8.62 39.58
N THR A 878 20.75 -9.80 39.78
CA THR A 878 20.97 -10.62 40.99
C THR A 878 22.01 -11.72 40.83
N TYR A 879 22.62 -11.87 39.64
CA TYR A 879 23.75 -12.75 39.41
C TYR A 879 24.81 -12.55 40.51
N ASP A 880 25.56 -13.61 40.86
CA ASP A 880 26.60 -13.66 41.89
C ASP A 880 26.22 -13.20 43.31
N HIS A 881 24.92 -13.05 43.58
CA HIS A 881 24.36 -12.64 44.87
C HIS A 881 24.86 -11.28 45.37
N GLN A 882 25.41 -10.43 44.50
CA GLN A 882 25.79 -9.07 44.86
C GLN A 882 24.59 -8.12 44.83
N THR A 883 24.65 -7.10 45.70
CA THR A 883 23.68 -6.00 45.70
C THR A 883 24.01 -5.06 44.54
N ILE A 884 23.32 -5.25 43.41
CA ILE A 884 23.29 -4.32 42.28
C ILE A 884 21.97 -3.58 42.29
N ASP A 885 22.05 -2.25 42.18
CA ASP A 885 20.88 -1.39 42.28
C ASP A 885 19.97 -1.58 41.08
N PHE A 886 20.51 -1.49 39.86
CA PHE A 886 19.71 -1.51 38.63
C PHE A 886 20.28 -2.41 37.53
N ALA A 887 19.42 -2.86 36.63
CA ALA A 887 19.84 -3.47 35.37
C ALA A 887 18.97 -3.02 34.19
N PHE A 888 19.55 -3.01 32.99
CA PHE A 888 18.88 -2.66 31.75
C PHE A 888 19.20 -3.64 30.63
N TYR A 889 18.21 -3.89 29.77
CA TYR A 889 18.37 -4.69 28.57
C TYR A 889 17.50 -4.12 27.44
N ASN A 890 17.99 -4.09 26.19
CA ASN A 890 17.23 -3.53 25.08
C ASN A 890 16.23 -4.53 24.50
N ASN A 891 15.07 -4.02 24.09
CA ASN A 891 13.99 -4.85 23.56
C ASN A 891 14.43 -5.66 22.32
N GLY A 892 15.22 -5.04 21.42
CA GLY A 892 15.74 -5.68 20.21
C GLY A 892 16.68 -6.86 20.46
N GLY A 893 17.27 -6.93 21.67
CA GLY A 893 18.10 -8.04 22.13
C GLY A 893 17.30 -9.29 22.54
N LEU A 894 15.97 -9.18 22.71
CA LEU A 894 15.07 -10.28 23.08
C LEU A 894 14.38 -10.81 21.83
N ARG A 895 14.71 -12.03 21.42
CA ARG A 895 14.41 -12.52 20.05
C ARG A 895 13.29 -13.55 19.97
N ASP A 896 12.97 -14.23 21.06
CA ASP A 896 11.90 -15.22 21.08
C ASP A 896 11.26 -15.40 22.45
N ASN A 897 10.03 -15.92 22.48
CA ASN A 897 9.36 -16.27 23.72
C ASN A 897 9.96 -17.55 24.32
N ILE A 898 9.76 -17.76 25.62
CA ILE A 898 9.95 -19.07 26.27
C ILE A 898 8.58 -19.65 26.62
N PRO A 899 8.14 -20.73 25.94
CA PRO A 899 6.85 -21.35 26.21
C PRO A 899 6.81 -22.01 27.60
N THR A 900 5.60 -22.36 28.05
CA THR A 900 5.43 -23.17 29.26
C THR A 900 5.99 -24.58 29.06
N GLY A 901 6.58 -25.17 30.10
CA GLY A 901 7.16 -26.51 30.06
C GLY A 901 8.62 -26.54 30.50
N ASN A 902 9.34 -27.60 30.12
CA ASN A 902 10.74 -27.73 30.47
C ASN A 902 11.60 -26.75 29.67
N VAL A 903 12.52 -26.08 30.38
CA VAL A 903 13.43 -25.08 29.81
C VAL A 903 14.84 -25.63 29.89
N CYS A 904 15.52 -25.64 28.75
CA CYS A 904 16.96 -25.92 28.63
C CYS A 904 17.70 -24.65 28.18
N LYS A 905 19.03 -24.75 28.10
CA LYS A 905 19.89 -23.65 27.65
C LYS A 905 19.59 -23.20 26.22
N ALA A 906 19.08 -24.08 25.35
CA ALA A 906 18.63 -23.72 24.02
C ALA A 906 17.49 -22.69 24.07
N ASN A 907 16.51 -22.88 24.95
CA ASN A 907 15.40 -21.92 25.14
C ASN A 907 15.91 -20.53 25.56
N ILE A 908 16.90 -20.48 26.45
CA ILE A 908 17.55 -19.23 26.86
C ILE A 908 18.31 -18.60 25.70
N TYR A 909 19.01 -19.41 24.91
CA TYR A 909 19.72 -18.95 23.73
C TYR A 909 18.77 -18.38 22.66
N TYR A 910 17.61 -19.00 22.41
CA TYR A 910 16.59 -18.42 21.51
C TYR A 910 16.08 -17.06 22.01
N LEU A 911 15.99 -16.86 23.33
CA LEU A 911 15.57 -15.60 23.93
C LEU A 911 16.66 -14.51 23.81
N VAL A 912 17.92 -14.83 24.14
CA VAL A 912 19.08 -13.91 24.10
C VAL A 912 20.23 -14.48 23.24
N PRO A 913 20.08 -14.52 21.90
CA PRO A 913 21.02 -15.27 21.04
C PRO A 913 22.33 -14.55 20.76
N PHE A 914 22.43 -13.26 21.07
CA PHE A 914 23.63 -12.48 20.82
C PHE A 914 24.68 -12.80 21.89
N ASN A 915 25.94 -12.93 21.46
CA ASN A 915 27.08 -13.25 22.34
C ASN A 915 27.54 -12.01 23.12
N ASN A 916 26.60 -11.34 23.79
CA ASN A 916 26.82 -10.15 24.60
C ASN A 916 27.34 -10.54 25.98
N TYR A 917 28.24 -9.72 26.53
CA TYR A 917 28.72 -9.85 27.90
C TYR A 917 28.03 -8.84 28.82
N VAL A 918 27.88 -9.19 30.10
CA VAL A 918 27.34 -8.26 31.10
C VAL A 918 28.46 -7.33 31.57
N MET A 919 28.23 -6.03 31.42
CA MET A 919 29.05 -4.95 31.94
C MET A 919 28.49 -4.47 33.28
N GLU A 920 29.36 -4.32 34.27
CA GLU A 920 29.04 -3.78 35.60
C GLU A 920 29.79 -2.46 35.81
N GLY A 921 29.11 -1.46 36.39
CA GLY A 921 29.73 -0.19 36.75
C GLY A 921 28.80 0.69 37.57
N GLU A 922 29.02 1.99 37.50
CA GLU A 922 28.31 3.01 38.27
C GLU A 922 27.61 4.01 37.36
N ILE A 923 26.37 4.39 37.69
CA ILE A 923 25.55 5.30 36.89
C ILE A 923 24.85 6.35 37.76
N THR A 924 24.66 7.55 37.20
CA THR A 924 23.93 8.64 37.86
C THR A 924 22.44 8.62 37.50
N LYS A 925 21.60 9.22 38.37
CA LYS A 925 20.18 9.45 38.09
C LYS A 925 19.94 10.11 36.73
N ASP A 926 20.75 11.13 36.38
CA ASP A 926 20.57 11.89 35.15
C ASP A 926 20.88 11.04 33.91
N SER A 927 21.90 10.18 33.98
CA SER A 927 22.22 9.25 32.89
C SER A 927 21.15 8.18 32.71
N ILE A 928 20.59 7.65 33.81
CA ILE A 928 19.41 6.77 33.76
C ILE A 928 18.24 7.48 33.07
N LYS A 929 17.96 8.73 33.46
CA LYS A 929 16.85 9.50 32.88
C LYS A 929 17.06 9.73 31.39
N ILE A 930 18.27 10.08 30.95
CA ILE A 930 18.60 10.27 29.52
C ILE A 930 18.32 8.99 28.73
N ALA A 931 18.79 7.83 29.21
CA ALA A 931 18.55 6.55 28.55
C ALA A 931 17.04 6.23 28.46
N LEU A 932 16.28 6.44 29.55
CA LEU A 932 14.84 6.18 29.57
C LEU A 932 14.03 7.16 28.72
N GLU A 933 14.43 8.43 28.63
CA GLU A 933 13.83 9.42 27.73
C GLU A 933 14.07 9.07 26.26
N PHE A 934 15.27 8.56 25.94
CA PHE A 934 15.57 8.05 24.60
C PHE A 934 14.74 6.79 24.28
N ALA A 935 14.62 5.85 25.22
CA ALA A 935 13.75 4.68 25.06
C ALA A 935 12.29 5.07 24.76
N ALA A 936 11.85 6.23 25.26
CA ALA A 936 10.53 6.79 25.04
C ALA A 936 10.47 7.88 23.96
N SER A 937 11.52 8.12 23.17
CA SER A 937 11.53 9.22 22.19
C SER A 937 10.75 8.90 20.91
N PHE A 938 10.44 7.63 20.67
CA PHE A 938 9.73 7.20 19.48
C PHE A 938 8.24 7.52 19.55
N ASN A 939 7.61 7.76 18.40
CA ASN A 939 6.19 8.11 18.31
C ASN A 939 5.32 6.94 17.85
N HIS A 940 5.91 5.81 17.47
CA HIS A 940 5.19 4.61 17.08
C HIS A 940 5.47 3.46 18.06
N LEU A 941 4.41 2.76 18.46
CA LEU A 941 4.50 1.67 19.42
C LEU A 941 5.49 0.57 18.99
N ASP A 942 5.53 0.24 17.70
CA ASP A 942 6.44 -0.78 17.17
C ASP A 942 7.92 -0.40 17.28
N GLU A 943 8.23 0.90 17.21
CA GLU A 943 9.58 1.39 17.43
C GLU A 943 9.95 1.34 18.91
N ILE A 944 9.03 1.70 19.81
CA ILE A 944 9.25 1.57 21.26
C ILE A 944 9.43 0.08 21.63
N LYS A 945 8.62 -0.81 21.06
CA LYS A 945 8.76 -2.26 21.24
C LYS A 945 10.06 -2.82 20.67
N LYS A 946 10.73 -2.13 19.74
CA LYS A 946 12.02 -2.53 19.17
C LYS A 946 13.21 -1.93 19.92
N TYR A 947 13.18 -0.64 20.16
CA TYR A 947 14.31 0.13 20.66
C TYR A 947 14.23 0.47 22.14
N GLY A 948 13.11 0.21 22.82
CA GLY A 948 12.93 0.49 24.25
C GLY A 948 13.81 -0.37 25.18
N LEU A 949 13.69 -0.11 26.49
CA LEU A 949 14.45 -0.79 27.54
C LEU A 949 13.54 -1.59 28.47
N GLN A 950 13.98 -2.78 28.83
CA GLN A 950 13.52 -3.55 29.99
C GLN A 950 14.41 -3.19 31.18
N ILE A 951 13.85 -3.21 32.39
CA ILE A 951 14.53 -2.71 33.60
C ILE A 951 14.38 -3.67 34.79
N SER A 952 15.32 -3.62 35.73
CA SER A 952 15.20 -4.25 37.05
C SER A 952 15.72 -3.32 38.16
N GLY A 953 15.14 -3.44 39.36
CA GLY A 953 15.49 -2.63 40.53
C GLY A 953 14.93 -1.20 40.53
N LEU A 954 14.21 -0.83 39.48
CA LEU A 954 13.78 0.53 39.17
C LEU A 954 12.30 0.55 38.79
N LYS A 955 11.58 1.62 39.10
CA LYS A 955 10.24 1.92 38.58
C LYS A 955 10.26 3.21 37.77
N VAL A 956 9.70 3.15 36.57
CA VAL A 956 9.54 4.30 35.67
C VAL A 956 8.06 4.49 35.31
N LYS A 957 7.65 5.75 35.26
CA LYS A 957 6.35 6.16 34.73
C LYS A 957 6.54 7.13 33.58
N TYR A 958 5.90 6.83 32.45
CA TYR A 958 5.94 7.62 31.24
C TYR A 958 4.62 8.37 30.99
N ASP A 959 4.71 9.51 30.31
CA ASP A 959 3.58 10.25 29.75
C ASP A 959 3.92 10.66 28.32
N PHE A 960 3.39 9.91 27.36
CA PHE A 960 3.66 10.14 25.94
C PHE A 960 2.93 11.35 25.35
N SER A 961 2.01 11.97 26.10
CA SER A 961 1.44 13.28 25.73
C SER A 961 2.44 14.43 25.87
N LYS A 962 3.55 14.21 26.58
CA LYS A 962 4.60 15.22 26.76
C LYS A 962 5.57 15.25 25.58
N PRO A 963 6.21 16.41 25.33
CA PRO A 963 7.28 16.51 24.34
C PRO A 963 8.38 15.46 24.57
N ILE A 964 9.00 15.00 23.48
CA ILE A 964 10.17 14.12 23.53
C ILE A 964 11.24 14.75 24.44
N GLY A 965 11.83 13.93 25.33
CA GLY A 965 12.79 14.37 26.35
C GLY A 965 12.15 14.83 27.66
N GLN A 966 10.81 14.83 27.77
CA GLN A 966 10.07 15.11 29.01
C GLN A 966 9.02 14.03 29.31
N ARG A 967 9.17 12.84 28.72
CA ARG A 967 8.18 11.76 28.83
C ARG A 967 8.36 10.95 30.11
N VAL A 968 9.53 10.95 30.75
CA VAL A 968 9.75 10.33 32.06
C VAL A 968 9.24 11.26 33.15
N ILE A 969 8.07 10.93 33.71
CA ILE A 969 7.40 11.75 34.74
C ILE A 969 7.60 11.25 36.17
N LYS A 970 7.99 9.99 36.36
CA LYS A 970 8.37 9.45 37.67
C LYS A 970 9.49 8.43 37.53
N LEU A 971 10.47 8.50 38.43
CA LEU A 971 11.61 7.60 38.49
C LEU A 971 11.96 7.32 39.95
N SER A 972 11.80 6.08 40.40
CA SER A 972 12.03 5.67 41.79
C SER A 972 12.62 4.26 41.89
N ASP A 973 13.16 3.91 43.05
CA ASP A 973 13.50 2.52 43.36
C ASP A 973 12.24 1.64 43.55
N LEU A 974 12.43 0.35 43.83
CA LEU A 974 11.32 -0.58 44.05
C LEU A 974 10.44 -0.21 45.27
N ASN A 975 11.02 0.48 46.26
CA ASN A 975 10.34 0.96 47.47
C ASN A 975 9.60 2.30 47.25
N ASN A 976 9.59 2.82 46.02
CA ASN A 976 9.00 4.10 45.62
C ASN A 976 9.72 5.34 46.18
N TYR A 977 10.98 5.21 46.62
CA TYR A 977 11.81 6.37 46.94
C TYR A 977 12.38 6.95 45.65
N GLU A 978 12.25 8.26 45.45
CA GLU A 978 12.90 8.92 44.33
C GLU A 978 14.41 8.76 44.39
N LEU A 979 15.01 8.53 43.22
CA LEU A 979 16.47 8.51 43.13
C LEU A 979 17.03 9.87 43.54
N LYS A 980 18.03 9.84 44.42
CA LYS A 980 18.75 11.03 44.87
C LYS A 980 19.69 11.54 43.77
N PRO A 981 19.78 12.87 43.56
CA PRO A 981 20.77 13.45 42.64
C PRO A 981 22.19 13.19 43.16
N ASN A 982 23.18 13.16 42.26
CA ASN A 982 24.60 13.00 42.56
C ASN A 982 25.01 11.71 43.30
N ILE A 983 24.09 10.74 43.46
CA ILE A 983 24.43 9.39 43.92
C ILE A 983 24.83 8.54 42.70
N LEU A 984 25.90 7.78 42.89
CA LEU A 984 26.31 6.72 41.98
C LEU A 984 25.62 5.42 42.40
N TYR A 985 24.87 4.84 41.48
CA TYR A 985 24.19 3.57 41.66
C TYR A 985 24.93 2.49 40.88
N LYS A 986 25.04 1.29 41.46
CA LYS A 986 25.59 0.13 40.76
C LYS A 986 24.61 -0.33 39.68
N VAL A 987 25.12 -0.54 38.48
CA VAL A 987 24.31 -0.95 37.33
C VAL A 987 24.94 -2.11 36.59
N ARG A 988 24.09 -2.99 36.05
CA ARG A 988 24.48 -3.99 35.05
C ARG A 988 23.74 -3.78 33.73
N ILE A 989 24.47 -3.75 32.63
CA ILE A 989 23.91 -3.71 31.26
C ILE A 989 24.67 -4.70 30.39
N ILE A 990 24.27 -4.87 29.14
CA ILE A 990 25.10 -5.58 28.16
C ILE A 990 26.13 -4.66 27.49
N ASP A 991 27.24 -5.24 27.08
CA ASP A 991 28.31 -4.60 26.31
C ASP A 991 27.81 -3.89 25.03
N TYR A 992 26.83 -4.46 24.33
CA TYR A 992 26.18 -3.81 23.18
C TYR A 992 25.68 -2.39 23.52
N LEU A 993 24.94 -2.24 24.64
CA LEU A 993 24.44 -0.95 25.10
C LEU A 993 25.54 -0.06 25.68
N TYR A 994 26.56 -0.66 26.30
CA TYR A 994 27.71 0.07 26.81
C TYR A 994 28.50 0.77 25.69
N TYR A 995 28.68 0.09 24.56
CA TYR A 995 29.42 0.62 23.40
C TYR A 995 28.58 1.52 22.48
N GLY A 996 27.34 1.83 22.85
CA GLY A 996 26.47 2.75 22.10
C GLY A 996 25.51 2.09 21.11
N GLY A 997 25.29 0.77 21.23
CA GLY A 997 24.28 0.05 20.46
C GLY A 997 22.89 0.66 20.62
N ASP A 998 22.08 0.58 19.56
CA ASP A 998 20.78 1.28 19.42
C ASP A 998 20.85 2.81 19.68
N ASN A 999 22.03 3.42 19.61
CA ASN A 999 22.33 4.83 19.96
C ASN A 999 22.13 5.19 21.44
N TYR A 1000 22.11 4.21 22.35
CA TYR A 1000 22.06 4.49 23.77
C TYR A 1000 23.36 5.12 24.29
N ASN A 1001 23.24 6.06 25.22
CA ASN A 1001 24.38 6.55 25.98
C ASN A 1001 24.08 6.50 27.49
N PHE A 1002 24.56 5.44 28.14
CA PHE A 1002 24.39 5.25 29.57
C PHE A 1002 25.43 6.01 30.42
N ASN A 1003 26.54 6.51 29.83
CA ASN A 1003 27.65 7.17 30.54
C ASN A 1003 28.09 6.42 31.83
N ILE A 1004 28.26 5.10 31.76
CA ILE A 1004 28.65 4.27 32.91
C ILE A 1004 30.11 4.56 33.29
N ILE A 1005 30.34 4.80 34.58
CA ILE A 1005 31.65 5.07 35.17
C ILE A 1005 32.18 3.77 35.78
N ASN A 1006 33.52 3.61 35.79
CA ASN A 1006 34.19 2.45 36.38
C ASN A 1006 33.70 1.10 35.80
N ALA A 1007 33.30 1.11 34.52
CA ALA A 1007 32.74 -0.06 33.86
C ALA A 1007 33.78 -1.17 33.70
N ARG A 1008 33.38 -2.40 34.00
CA ARG A 1008 34.15 -3.62 33.77
C ARG A 1008 33.23 -4.72 33.27
N GLN A 1009 33.79 -5.67 32.52
CA GLN A 1009 33.08 -6.91 32.23
C GLN A 1009 32.92 -7.72 33.54
N LEU A 1010 31.70 -8.19 33.81
CA LEU A 1010 31.36 -8.87 35.06
C LEU A 1010 32.09 -10.21 35.21
N SER A 1011 32.10 -11.02 34.14
CA SER A 1011 32.66 -12.37 34.09
C SER A 1011 33.16 -12.69 32.68
N GLY A 1012 33.87 -13.81 32.50
CA GLY A 1012 34.23 -14.32 31.17
C GLY A 1012 33.08 -14.99 30.41
N ASP A 1013 31.92 -15.14 31.06
CA ASP A 1013 30.76 -15.82 30.52
C ASP A 1013 29.83 -14.83 29.81
N ASN A 1014 29.21 -15.25 28.71
CA ASN A 1014 28.22 -14.41 28.02
C ASN A 1014 26.88 -14.39 28.80
N ILE A 1015 25.96 -13.52 28.39
CA ILE A 1015 24.67 -13.38 29.07
C ILE A 1015 23.83 -14.67 29.08
N CYS A 1016 23.88 -15.48 28.02
CA CYS A 1016 23.14 -16.74 27.96
C CYS A 1016 23.64 -17.74 29.01
N ASP A 1017 24.96 -17.82 29.19
CA ASP A 1017 25.61 -18.61 30.22
C ASP A 1017 25.24 -18.11 31.62
N ILE A 1018 25.36 -16.80 31.85
CA ILE A 1018 24.97 -16.14 33.11
C ILE A 1018 23.51 -16.45 33.51
N ILE A 1019 22.58 -16.33 32.57
CA ILE A 1019 21.16 -16.63 32.80
C ILE A 1019 20.96 -18.12 33.06
N SER A 1020 21.60 -18.99 32.27
CA SER A 1020 21.47 -20.45 32.41
C SER A 1020 21.96 -20.95 33.76
N ASP A 1021 23.02 -20.35 34.30
CA ASP A 1021 23.62 -20.76 35.57
C ASP A 1021 22.84 -20.26 36.79
N ASN A 1022 22.01 -19.21 36.62
CA ASN A 1022 21.23 -18.57 37.70
C ASN A 1022 19.72 -18.77 37.54
N ILE A 1023 19.31 -19.60 36.59
CA ILE A 1023 17.90 -19.86 36.33
C ILE A 1023 17.26 -20.55 37.55
N PRO A 1024 16.10 -20.07 38.04
CA PRO A 1024 15.41 -20.74 39.13
C PRO A 1024 14.88 -22.09 38.66
N SER A 1025 14.75 -23.05 39.57
CA SER A 1025 14.19 -24.39 39.25
C SER A 1025 12.76 -24.34 38.70
N LYS A 1026 12.03 -23.25 38.97
CA LYS A 1026 10.67 -22.99 38.51
C LYS A 1026 10.53 -21.51 38.13
N ILE A 1027 10.14 -21.24 36.89
CA ILE A 1027 9.94 -19.88 36.36
C ILE A 1027 8.46 -19.52 36.45
N ASN A 1028 8.17 -18.41 37.12
CA ASN A 1028 6.83 -17.86 37.29
C ASN A 1028 6.91 -16.33 37.35
N VAL A 1029 7.28 -15.71 36.24
CA VAL A 1029 7.44 -14.24 36.15
C VAL A 1029 6.11 -13.62 35.74
N GLN A 1030 5.73 -12.55 36.43
CA GLN A 1030 4.53 -11.76 36.17
C GLN A 1030 4.95 -10.30 36.06
N ILE A 1031 4.20 -9.55 35.24
CA ILE A 1031 4.35 -8.10 35.13
C ILE A 1031 4.13 -7.48 36.52
N ASP A 1032 5.11 -6.73 37.01
CA ASP A 1032 5.07 -6.12 38.35
C ASP A 1032 4.87 -4.60 38.31
N ASN A 1033 4.63 -4.05 37.11
CA ASN A 1033 4.39 -2.64 36.85
C ASN A 1033 5.61 -1.77 37.20
N ARG A 1034 6.82 -2.28 36.93
CA ARG A 1034 8.04 -1.47 36.95
C ARG A 1034 8.11 -0.46 35.81
N ILE A 1035 7.40 -0.71 34.71
CA ILE A 1035 7.26 0.23 33.60
C ILE A 1035 5.77 0.57 33.42
N THR A 1036 5.40 1.82 33.71
CA THR A 1036 4.00 2.27 33.67
C THR A 1036 3.80 3.51 32.81
N PHE A 1037 2.55 3.73 32.40
CA PHE A 1037 2.18 4.81 31.48
C PHE A 1037 0.95 5.56 31.98
N THR A 1038 0.88 6.85 31.64
CA THR A 1038 -0.36 7.65 31.67
C THR A 1038 -0.64 8.17 30.27
N ASN A 1039 -1.93 8.29 29.93
CA ASN A 1039 -2.39 8.77 28.62
C ASN A 1039 -1.83 7.96 27.43
N PHE A 1040 -1.68 6.64 27.62
CA PHE A 1040 -1.12 5.75 26.61
C PHE A 1040 -2.00 5.59 25.36
N SER A 1041 -3.30 5.90 25.45
CA SER A 1041 -4.25 5.84 24.33
C SER A 1041 -3.98 6.83 23.19
N ASN A 1042 -3.03 7.76 23.38
CA ASN A 1042 -2.64 8.75 22.37
C ASN A 1042 -1.48 8.28 21.47
N LEU A 1043 -0.97 7.06 21.69
CA LEU A 1043 0.05 6.34 20.92
C LEU A 1043 -0.62 5.24 20.11
#